data_AF-A0A2A4Y762-F1
#
_entry.id   AF-A0A2A4Y762-F1
#
_cell.length_a   1.000
_cell.length_b   1.000
_cell.length_c   1.000
_cell.angle_alpha   90.00
_cell.angle_beta   90.00
_cell.angle_gamma   90.00
#
_symmetry.space_group_name_H-M   'P 1'
#
loop_
_entity.id
_entity.type
_entity.pdbx_description
1 polymer ?
#
loop_
_entity_poly.entity_id
_entity_poly.type
_entity_poly.pdbx_seq_one_letter_code
_entity_poly.pdbx_strand_id
1 'polypeptide(L)'
;MPTFETAKFGNHSGSHQLLSSSLSSITPALDALRFLVDRPAGHIGSEVAWSPYWGCGRVDDWWTLWRGEEDFSAPRKNMVKACVVLVPIEECAVIENFDDLLSAIGYDVPEEESSSLSALAGAVVDCLVRAQEPAIVSNLPIAPLLIRAIWPRLWASARASFSLRTFFGAESLDSSYQPDIVIIPPELRPRWRSHPLLDEQDVPSNVVTRWFNGDASIQLNSLLTANATKLPGELSAFERLNRIAGCLERLHSDTGTIADSLLVMRSSESFTERLILSKKDIRVIANMLENLSSASVGEVRTASLTKLDTFEDHTVFEDALAQWVKGYLPAQSIKDALWIIEHNAGAQHCDWWCAAVGKGVTNGCKSMNRAWAKALWSWWSAHPDSLQQTIEYLSADPECEEWISGYVPLDVGDVLLTAIIDVCHAREWATLLARALGTTRSLKHCIEVHRNTVSNSETAFDILLSERSGADIVEAAAVISWEPLYASAVRHTVISPQLLTRVSGFKQLVPLLMHHLLAGGDFPEDLLTDIFLGKVFDSILKGNKSVLKVAEHLGSGAGRHLLGHPEEEKLWEVLLPITSADFVADAVDEWWERYLRDEETVKPVQQLSESVINSVLTKVDGSSITLVIKLLKLLPEISESQFQGWMADVGFSWALGDHKKLADLLLERKWSITTKKLRWSWKRELQLVAWHASELLPWPDKFWIPPEDANQSFQHVNSNVATGSMGLKKEMKILFLAANPIASGRLALDEEARSIEEKVRSSKHRDSVIFRSCWAVRPADLQQAILEEDPTVVHFSGHGGGTIGIVMHSDSMGDESLVTSDMLTELLRVLKDGIRLVVLNACYSEEQAKIIVGQIDFVVGMNDSIDDEAARIFAAAFYRGLSFGKSVQTAFDLGKNELNLVGFSEEQMIPQLLVRPSIDATATILVKGG
;
A
#
# COMPACT_ATOMS: atom_id res chain seq x y z
N MET A 1 15.78 62.76 32.20
CA MET A 1 15.96 61.94 33.41
C MET A 1 15.08 60.73 33.26
N PRO A 2 15.64 59.50 33.22
CA PRO A 2 14.83 58.28 33.31
C PRO A 2 14.13 58.22 34.67
N THR A 3 12.91 57.69 34.73
CA THR A 3 12.08 57.69 35.94
C THR A 3 12.33 56.39 36.71
N PHE A 4 13.44 56.36 37.45
CA PHE A 4 13.79 55.24 38.30
C PHE A 4 13.47 55.49 39.78
N GLU A 5 13.00 54.44 40.44
CA GLU A 5 12.71 54.40 41.86
C GLU A 5 13.89 53.77 42.63
N THR A 6 13.97 53.99 43.95
CA THR A 6 15.07 53.47 44.77
C THR A 6 14.58 52.74 46.01
N ALA A 7 15.33 51.73 46.44
CA ALA A 7 15.13 51.02 47.69
C ALA A 7 16.49 50.71 48.36
N LYS A 8 16.49 50.63 49.69
CA LYS A 8 17.64 50.20 50.47
C LYS A 8 17.23 49.13 51.46
N PHE A 9 17.97 48.04 51.49
CA PHE A 9 17.74 46.89 52.36
C PHE A 9 18.94 46.69 53.29
N GLY A 10 18.72 46.01 54.42
CA GLY A 10 19.77 45.66 55.37
C GLY A 10 19.21 45.17 56.69
N ASN A 11 20.03 45.22 57.74
CA ASN A 11 19.63 44.77 59.08
C ASN A 11 18.51 45.64 59.69
N HIS A 12 17.29 45.09 59.76
CA HIS A 12 16.25 45.54 60.68
C HIS A 12 15.89 44.42 61.65
N SER A 13 15.94 44.73 62.95
CA SER A 13 15.59 43.82 64.05
C SER A 13 16.25 42.42 63.98
N GLY A 14 17.48 42.32 63.45
CA GLY A 14 18.26 41.09 63.35
C GLY A 14 18.07 40.28 62.05
N SER A 15 17.34 40.82 61.08
CA SER A 15 17.01 40.18 59.80
C SER A 15 17.17 41.14 58.62
N HIS A 16 17.35 40.60 57.41
CA HIS A 16 17.37 41.41 56.19
C HIS A 16 15.95 41.89 55.85
N GLN A 17 15.75 43.21 55.81
CA GLN A 17 14.48 43.87 55.52
C GLN A 17 14.69 45.20 54.78
N LEU A 18 13.61 45.78 54.28
CA LEU A 18 13.60 47.13 53.72
C LEU A 18 13.88 48.18 54.82
N LEU A 19 14.81 49.09 54.55
CA LEU A 19 15.18 50.22 55.41
C LEU A 19 14.54 51.54 54.94
N SER A 20 14.46 51.73 53.62
CA SER A 20 13.84 52.91 52.99
C SER A 20 13.53 52.63 51.52
N SER A 21 12.45 53.16 50.98
CA SER A 21 12.20 53.24 49.53
C SER A 21 11.47 54.54 49.19
N SER A 22 11.56 54.98 47.93
CA SER A 22 10.66 55.98 47.35
C SER A 22 9.32 55.38 46.91
N LEU A 23 9.26 54.06 46.66
CA LEU A 23 8.03 53.31 46.44
C LEU A 23 7.24 53.05 47.73
N SER A 24 5.95 52.79 47.57
CA SER A 24 5.07 52.38 48.67
C SER A 24 5.49 51.03 49.25
N SER A 25 5.48 50.89 50.58
CA SER A 25 5.93 49.68 51.28
C SER A 25 5.06 48.43 51.07
N ILE A 26 3.94 48.56 50.34
CA ILE A 26 3.07 47.45 49.93
C ILE A 26 3.30 46.99 48.47
N THR A 27 4.26 47.57 47.75
CA THR A 27 4.61 47.14 46.37
C THR A 27 5.21 45.74 46.40
N PRO A 28 4.63 44.73 45.70
CA PRO A 28 5.06 43.33 45.78
C PRO A 28 6.55 43.10 45.52
N ALA A 29 7.10 43.79 44.51
CA ALA A 29 8.51 43.70 44.13
C ALA A 29 9.48 43.98 45.29
N LEU A 30 9.09 44.79 46.29
CA LEU A 30 9.95 45.07 47.45
C LEU A 30 10.08 43.87 48.41
N ASP A 31 9.07 43.00 48.54
CA ASP A 31 9.18 41.79 49.36
C ASP A 31 9.86 40.64 48.59
N ALA A 32 9.72 40.58 47.26
CA ALA A 32 10.54 39.70 46.43
C ALA A 32 12.04 40.11 46.48
N LEU A 33 12.34 41.40 46.29
CA LEU A 33 13.70 41.94 46.36
C LEU A 33 14.38 41.67 47.70
N ARG A 34 13.64 41.70 48.81
CA ARG A 34 14.15 41.42 50.16
C ARG A 34 14.97 40.13 50.27
N PHE A 35 14.57 39.09 49.53
CA PHE A 35 15.29 37.81 49.45
C PHE A 35 16.30 37.78 48.29
N LEU A 36 16.00 38.44 47.17
CA LEU A 36 16.88 38.46 46.00
C LEU A 36 18.20 39.21 46.25
N VAL A 37 18.16 40.30 47.02
CA VAL A 37 19.29 41.20 47.29
C VAL A 37 19.97 40.98 48.65
N ASP A 38 19.56 39.98 49.42
CA ASP A 38 20.33 39.47 50.57
C ASP A 38 21.68 38.86 50.08
N ARG A 39 22.54 38.44 51.00
CA ARG A 39 23.84 37.86 50.70
C ARG A 39 23.73 36.68 49.72
N PRO A 40 24.57 36.58 48.67
CA PRO A 40 24.50 35.50 47.70
C PRO A 40 24.58 34.10 48.31
N ALA A 41 23.91 33.16 47.63
CA ALA A 41 23.82 31.77 48.05
C ALA A 41 25.16 31.03 47.91
N GLY A 42 25.40 30.10 48.84
CA GLY A 42 26.59 29.25 48.90
C GLY A 42 27.55 29.53 50.08
N HIS A 43 28.46 28.59 50.30
CA HIS A 43 29.45 28.61 51.39
C HIS A 43 30.81 29.08 50.88
N ILE A 44 31.42 30.07 51.55
CA ILE A 44 32.75 30.63 51.21
C ILE A 44 33.61 30.72 52.48
N GLY A 45 34.93 30.64 52.34
CA GLY A 45 35.86 30.95 53.41
C GLY A 45 36.16 32.45 53.52
N SER A 46 37.00 32.81 54.49
CA SER A 46 37.42 34.18 54.77
C SER A 46 38.39 34.78 53.73
N GLU A 47 38.93 33.94 52.86
CA GLU A 47 39.88 34.26 51.80
C GLU A 47 39.23 34.78 50.50
N VAL A 48 37.90 34.70 50.38
CA VAL A 48 37.17 35.05 49.15
C VAL A 48 36.72 36.51 49.17
N ALA A 49 37.11 37.29 48.16
CA ALA A 49 36.69 38.69 48.00
C ALA A 49 35.29 38.77 47.37
N TRP A 50 34.24 38.76 48.20
CA TRP A 50 32.84 38.65 47.76
C TRP A 50 32.00 39.93 47.86
N SER A 51 32.52 40.99 48.47
CA SER A 51 31.84 42.28 48.70
C SER A 51 32.63 43.41 48.04
N PRO A 52 32.02 44.30 47.23
CA PRO A 52 30.60 44.33 46.86
C PRO A 52 30.18 43.17 45.95
N TYR A 53 28.93 42.75 46.07
CA TYR A 53 28.26 41.85 45.13
C TYR A 53 27.17 42.58 44.34
N TRP A 54 26.81 42.00 43.20
CA TRP A 54 25.99 42.67 42.18
C TRP A 54 24.87 41.75 41.66
N GLY A 55 23.82 42.38 41.15
CA GLY A 55 22.89 41.73 40.25
C GLY A 55 21.90 42.68 39.60
N CYS A 56 21.22 42.18 38.59
CA CYS A 56 20.09 42.82 37.95
C CYS A 56 19.12 41.78 37.37
N GLY A 57 17.91 42.22 37.01
CA GLY A 57 16.90 41.38 36.38
C GLY A 57 15.47 41.83 36.69
N ARG A 58 14.52 41.15 36.04
CA ARG A 58 13.09 41.40 36.21
C ARG A 58 12.56 40.92 37.57
N VAL A 59 11.81 41.78 38.25
CA VAL A 59 11.01 41.48 39.45
C VAL A 59 9.63 42.11 39.27
N ASP A 60 8.60 41.27 39.14
CA ASP A 60 7.23 41.67 38.78
C ASP A 60 7.18 42.53 37.50
N ASP A 61 6.73 43.79 37.61
CA ASP A 61 6.63 44.78 36.52
C ASP A 61 7.84 45.73 36.44
N TRP A 62 8.88 45.46 37.23
CA TRP A 62 10.10 46.26 37.32
C TRP A 62 11.30 45.49 36.78
N TRP A 63 12.17 46.17 36.05
CA TRP A 63 13.56 45.75 35.93
C TRP A 63 14.36 46.36 37.07
N THR A 64 15.22 45.58 37.70
CA THR A 64 15.91 45.97 38.94
C THR A 64 17.41 45.80 38.81
N LEU A 65 18.16 46.65 39.50
CA LEU A 65 19.63 46.67 39.53
C LEU A 65 20.07 46.92 40.98
N TRP A 66 20.99 46.12 41.49
CA TRP A 66 21.43 46.24 42.88
C TRP A 66 22.93 46.02 43.10
N ARG A 67 23.43 46.70 44.13
CA ARG A 67 24.71 46.49 44.78
C ARG A 67 24.47 46.13 46.24
N GLY A 68 25.11 45.08 46.73
CA GLY A 68 25.15 44.76 48.15
C GLY A 68 26.56 44.70 48.71
N GLU A 69 26.72 45.07 49.97
CA GLU A 69 28.01 45.13 50.69
C GLU A 69 27.88 44.51 52.10
N GLU A 70 28.95 43.94 52.63
CA GLU A 70 28.96 43.37 53.98
C GLU A 70 28.80 44.47 55.06
N ASP A 71 27.80 44.31 55.93
CA ASP A 71 27.51 45.24 57.01
C ASP A 71 28.31 44.91 58.28
N PHE A 72 29.56 45.35 58.33
CA PHE A 72 30.43 45.23 59.52
C PHE A 72 29.89 45.94 60.78
N SER A 73 28.82 46.75 60.68
CA SER A 73 28.14 47.35 61.83
C SER A 73 26.96 46.52 62.36
N ALA A 74 26.58 45.43 61.69
CA ALA A 74 25.49 44.57 62.10
C ALA A 74 25.87 43.63 63.28
N PRO A 75 24.91 43.26 64.15
CA PRO A 75 25.14 42.34 65.26
C PRO A 75 25.28 40.87 64.84
N ARG A 76 25.12 40.56 63.54
CA ARG A 76 25.16 39.22 62.95
C ARG A 76 26.18 39.20 61.82
N LYS A 77 27.13 38.25 61.86
CA LYS A 77 28.08 38.00 60.76
C LYS A 77 27.36 37.69 59.44
N ASN A 78 27.99 38.01 58.32
CA ASN A 78 27.49 37.77 56.97
C ASN A 78 26.19 38.53 56.64
N MET A 79 25.84 39.54 57.44
CA MET A 79 24.74 40.48 57.16
C MET A 79 25.20 41.50 56.12
N VAL A 80 24.26 42.01 55.33
CA VAL A 80 24.52 42.91 54.20
C VAL A 80 23.69 44.20 54.29
N LYS A 81 24.13 45.20 53.53
CA LYS A 81 23.34 46.37 53.13
C LYS A 81 23.29 46.41 51.61
N ALA A 82 22.10 46.56 51.03
CA ALA A 82 21.92 46.63 49.59
C ALA A 82 21.23 47.93 49.16
N CYS A 83 21.75 48.55 48.12
CA CYS A 83 21.11 49.64 47.38
C CYS A 83 20.53 49.07 46.08
N VAL A 84 19.26 49.36 45.82
CA VAL A 84 18.51 48.87 44.66
C VAL A 84 17.91 50.05 43.91
N VAL A 85 18.01 50.00 42.59
CA VAL A 85 17.28 50.85 41.64
C VAL A 85 16.23 49.99 40.95
N LEU A 86 15.03 50.54 40.77
CA LEU A 86 13.92 49.90 40.07
C LEU A 86 13.48 50.80 38.91
N VAL A 87 13.36 50.22 37.71
CA VAL A 87 12.90 50.87 36.48
C VAL A 87 11.63 50.16 36.02
N PRO A 88 10.55 50.86 35.63
CA PRO A 88 9.41 50.21 34.98
C PRO A 88 9.87 49.47 33.70
N ILE A 89 9.38 48.26 33.47
CA ILE A 89 9.79 47.44 32.31
C ILE A 89 9.63 48.20 30.97
N GLU A 90 8.57 48.97 30.83
CA GLU A 90 8.28 49.79 29.65
C GLU A 90 9.31 50.91 29.42
N GLU A 91 9.94 51.43 30.49
CA GLU A 91 10.96 52.48 30.42
C GLU A 91 12.38 51.96 30.12
N CYS A 92 12.62 50.65 30.23
CA CYS A 92 13.94 50.05 29.93
C CYS A 92 14.38 50.30 28.47
N ALA A 93 13.42 50.49 27.57
CA ALA A 93 13.65 50.82 26.17
C ALA A 93 14.30 52.21 25.96
N VAL A 94 14.01 53.20 26.82
CA VAL A 94 14.43 54.60 26.64
C VAL A 94 15.67 55.00 27.46
N ILE A 95 16.25 54.07 28.21
CA ILE A 95 17.48 54.29 28.96
C ILE A 95 18.68 54.15 28.01
N GLU A 96 19.16 55.29 27.51
CA GLU A 96 20.41 55.39 26.74
C GLU A 96 21.64 55.54 27.65
N ASN A 97 21.53 56.36 28.71
CA ASN A 97 22.58 56.50 29.73
C ASN A 97 22.37 55.50 30.88
N PHE A 98 23.34 54.62 31.10
CA PHE A 98 23.30 53.65 32.20
C PHE A 98 23.98 54.18 33.48
N ASP A 99 24.79 55.23 33.36
CA ASP A 99 25.66 55.74 34.44
C ASP A 99 24.87 56.36 35.60
N ASP A 100 23.70 56.91 35.31
CA ASP A 100 22.76 57.46 36.32
C ASP A 100 22.27 56.35 37.27
N LEU A 101 22.02 55.13 36.75
CA LEU A 101 21.55 53.98 37.53
C LEU A 101 22.69 53.41 38.40
N LEU A 102 23.89 53.33 37.84
CA LEU A 102 25.11 52.92 38.56
C LEU A 102 25.43 53.89 39.71
N SER A 103 25.32 55.20 39.45
CA SER A 103 25.48 56.25 40.45
C SER A 103 24.44 56.14 41.58
N ALA A 104 23.20 55.76 41.26
CA ALA A 104 22.12 55.61 42.23
C ALA A 104 22.26 54.38 43.16
N ILE A 105 22.89 53.29 42.71
CA ILE A 105 23.38 52.20 43.60
C ILE A 105 24.72 52.54 44.28
N GLY A 106 25.25 53.74 44.05
CA GLY A 106 26.46 54.28 44.67
C GLY A 106 27.79 53.79 44.05
N TYR A 107 27.76 53.17 42.87
CA TYR A 107 28.98 52.84 42.13
C TYR A 107 29.57 54.10 41.51
N ASP A 108 30.90 54.25 41.61
CA ASP A 108 31.64 55.37 41.03
C ASP A 108 32.05 54.97 39.60
N VAL A 109 31.55 55.72 38.59
CA VAL A 109 31.66 55.31 37.19
C VAL A 109 32.94 55.88 36.57
N PRO A 110 33.87 55.05 36.06
CA PRO A 110 35.10 55.53 35.44
C PRO A 110 34.85 56.20 34.07
N GLU A 111 35.66 57.21 33.76
CA GLU A 111 35.54 58.02 32.54
C GLU A 111 35.89 57.26 31.24
N GLU A 112 36.77 56.26 31.30
CA GLU A 112 37.23 55.48 30.14
C GLU A 112 36.91 53.98 30.29
N GLU A 113 36.54 53.34 29.17
CA GLU A 113 36.33 51.89 29.08
C GLU A 113 37.55 51.19 28.46
N SER A 114 37.93 50.02 29.00
CA SER A 114 39.05 49.25 28.45
C SER A 114 38.66 48.50 27.17
N SER A 115 39.62 48.28 26.28
CA SER A 115 39.41 47.42 25.11
C SER A 115 39.15 45.96 25.48
N SER A 116 39.62 45.48 26.64
CA SER A 116 39.33 44.13 27.15
C SER A 116 37.88 43.98 27.61
N LEU A 117 37.27 45.04 28.17
CA LEU A 117 35.87 45.05 28.59
C LEU A 117 34.92 44.84 27.41
N SER A 118 35.13 45.58 26.31
CA SER A 118 34.33 45.45 25.09
C SER A 118 34.46 44.05 24.46
N ALA A 119 35.68 43.50 24.47
CA ALA A 119 35.95 42.15 23.99
C ALA A 119 35.22 41.08 24.83
N LEU A 120 35.29 41.17 26.16
CA LEU A 120 34.55 40.29 27.08
C LEU A 120 33.02 40.44 26.91
N ALA A 121 32.52 41.66 26.79
CA ALA A 121 31.10 41.93 26.58
C ALA A 121 30.57 41.29 25.28
N GLY A 122 31.35 41.35 24.20
CA GLY A 122 31.05 40.63 22.95
C GLY A 122 31.02 39.11 23.13
N ALA A 123 31.97 38.52 23.86
CA ALA A 123 32.01 37.08 24.14
C ALA A 123 30.83 36.62 25.03
N VAL A 124 30.42 37.44 26.00
CA VAL A 124 29.21 37.20 26.80
C VAL A 124 27.97 37.19 25.91
N VAL A 125 27.79 38.20 25.05
CA VAL A 125 26.63 38.27 24.14
C VAL A 125 26.63 37.11 23.14
N ASP A 126 27.79 36.65 22.65
CA ASP A 126 27.92 35.43 21.85
C ASP A 126 27.48 34.16 22.61
N CYS A 127 27.78 34.05 23.90
CA CYS A 127 27.28 32.97 24.75
C CYS A 127 25.74 33.04 24.90
N LEU A 128 25.19 34.23 25.13
CA LEU A 128 23.74 34.45 25.29
C LEU A 128 22.92 34.23 24.02
N VAL A 129 23.48 34.50 22.83
CA VAL A 129 22.82 34.23 21.54
C VAL A 129 22.66 32.72 21.28
N ARG A 130 23.62 31.91 21.74
CA ARG A 130 23.66 30.45 21.54
C ARG A 130 22.96 29.65 22.66
N ALA A 131 22.34 30.33 23.62
CA ALA A 131 22.23 29.82 24.99
C ALA A 131 21.48 28.48 25.16
N GLN A 132 22.13 27.56 25.86
CA GLN A 132 21.51 26.46 26.63
C GLN A 132 21.88 26.53 28.13
N GLU A 133 22.85 27.37 28.50
CA GLU A 133 23.36 27.57 29.86
C GLU A 133 23.73 29.06 30.07
N PRO A 134 23.80 29.54 31.32
CA PRO A 134 24.15 30.92 31.64
C PRO A 134 25.65 31.22 31.44
N ALA A 135 25.95 32.47 31.07
CA ALA A 135 27.31 32.93 30.82
C ALA A 135 28.07 33.16 32.15
N ILE A 136 29.13 32.38 32.43
CA ILE A 136 29.88 32.47 33.70
C ILE A 136 31.08 33.42 33.57
N VAL A 137 31.01 34.61 34.18
CA VAL A 137 32.11 35.59 34.18
C VAL A 137 32.81 35.62 35.54
N SER A 138 34.13 35.43 35.53
CA SER A 138 34.90 35.15 36.75
C SER A 138 35.80 36.30 37.22
N ASN A 139 35.22 37.50 37.23
CA ASN A 139 35.81 38.78 37.65
C ASN A 139 34.75 39.64 38.35
N LEU A 140 34.49 39.41 39.65
CA LEU A 140 33.38 40.06 40.38
C LEU A 140 33.32 41.61 40.28
N PRO A 141 34.43 42.37 40.37
CA PRO A 141 34.40 43.82 40.21
C PRO A 141 33.95 44.34 38.83
N ILE A 142 34.00 43.53 37.77
CA ILE A 142 33.67 43.98 36.41
C ILE A 142 32.16 44.10 36.16
N ALA A 143 31.31 43.56 37.04
CA ALA A 143 29.86 43.48 36.84
C ALA A 143 29.18 44.80 36.41
N PRO A 144 29.44 45.96 37.05
CA PRO A 144 28.80 47.22 36.67
C PRO A 144 29.16 47.66 35.25
N LEU A 145 30.43 47.49 34.88
CA LEU A 145 30.99 47.87 33.59
C LEU A 145 30.56 46.91 32.48
N LEU A 146 30.43 45.61 32.80
CA LEU A 146 29.92 44.62 31.84
C LEU A 146 28.46 44.91 31.46
N ILE A 147 27.62 45.27 32.44
CA ILE A 147 26.22 45.68 32.15
C ILE A 147 26.22 46.96 31.31
N ARG A 148 27.01 47.98 31.69
CA ARG A 148 27.17 49.25 30.95
C ARG A 148 27.58 49.03 29.49
N ALA A 149 28.54 48.13 29.22
CA ALA A 149 29.01 47.83 27.88
C ALA A 149 27.98 47.05 27.03
N ILE A 150 27.20 46.15 27.65
CA ILE A 150 26.19 45.34 26.95
C ILE A 150 24.90 46.13 26.66
N TRP A 151 24.45 46.95 27.61
CA TRP A 151 23.13 47.61 27.59
C TRP A 151 22.80 48.39 26.29
N PRO A 152 23.71 49.18 25.69
CA PRO A 152 23.43 49.92 24.45
C PRO A 152 23.18 49.01 23.23
N ARG A 153 23.66 47.77 23.24
CA ARG A 153 23.48 46.79 22.14
C ARG A 153 22.20 45.98 22.27
N LEU A 154 21.64 45.87 23.47
CA LEU A 154 20.36 45.20 23.69
C LEU A 154 19.20 46.04 23.11
N TRP A 155 18.27 45.38 22.43
CA TRP A 155 17.00 45.97 22.01
C TRP A 155 16.00 46.03 23.17
N ALA A 156 14.83 46.67 22.97
CA ALA A 156 13.95 47.13 24.05
C ALA A 156 13.53 46.02 25.03
N SER A 157 13.01 44.91 24.51
CA SER A 157 12.59 43.74 25.30
C SER A 157 13.78 42.99 25.91
N ALA A 158 14.92 42.91 25.21
CA ALA A 158 16.13 42.26 25.74
C ALA A 158 16.67 42.99 26.97
N ARG A 159 16.64 44.33 27.00
CA ARG A 159 16.97 45.12 28.21
C ARG A 159 16.08 44.77 29.40
N ALA A 160 14.79 44.53 29.16
CA ALA A 160 13.81 44.22 30.20
C ALA A 160 13.87 42.76 30.71
N SER A 161 14.39 41.81 29.92
CA SER A 161 14.63 40.43 30.37
C SER A 161 16.03 40.22 30.95
N PHE A 162 17.03 40.95 30.44
CA PHE A 162 18.46 40.79 30.78
C PHE A 162 18.72 40.79 32.29
N SER A 163 19.43 39.77 32.74
CA SER A 163 19.64 39.47 34.15
C SER A 163 21.07 39.02 34.44
N LEU A 164 21.58 39.44 35.60
CA LEU A 164 22.93 39.14 36.06
C LEU A 164 22.86 38.85 37.55
N ARG A 165 23.58 37.83 38.04
CA ARG A 165 23.61 37.58 39.49
C ARG A 165 24.94 37.04 39.99
N THR A 166 25.36 37.55 41.16
CA THR A 166 26.49 36.98 41.89
C THR A 166 26.10 35.65 42.54
N PHE A 167 26.90 34.61 42.38
CA PHE A 167 26.73 33.31 43.05
C PHE A 167 28.07 32.76 43.57
N PHE A 168 28.04 31.91 44.62
CA PHE A 168 29.25 31.31 45.19
C PHE A 168 29.48 29.84 44.80
N GLY A 169 28.55 29.20 44.08
CA GLY A 169 28.70 27.83 43.61
C GLY A 169 27.54 27.41 42.71
N ALA A 170 27.81 26.53 41.75
CA ALA A 170 26.83 26.04 40.78
C ALA A 170 25.68 25.27 41.47
N GLU A 171 25.93 24.70 42.65
CA GLU A 171 24.92 24.06 43.50
C GLU A 171 23.83 25.01 44.02
N SER A 172 23.94 26.32 43.75
CA SER A 172 22.96 27.35 44.08
C SER A 172 22.18 27.87 42.86
N LEU A 173 22.40 27.33 41.66
CA LEU A 173 21.53 27.60 40.51
C LEU A 173 20.21 26.84 40.65
N ASP A 174 19.10 27.55 40.54
CA ASP A 174 17.76 26.96 40.49
C ASP A 174 17.46 26.50 39.05
N SER A 175 16.95 25.29 38.86
CA SER A 175 16.56 24.79 37.53
C SER A 175 15.29 25.46 36.98
N SER A 176 14.53 26.17 37.82
CA SER A 176 13.33 26.92 37.45
C SER A 176 13.58 28.40 37.13
N TYR A 177 14.73 28.97 37.54
CA TYR A 177 15.09 30.35 37.24
C TYR A 177 16.62 30.56 37.29
N GLN A 178 17.24 30.69 36.12
CA GLN A 178 18.67 31.01 35.97
C GLN A 178 18.82 32.42 35.37
N PRO A 179 19.78 33.23 35.84
CA PRO A 179 20.09 34.52 35.21
C PRO A 179 20.84 34.32 33.89
N ASP A 180 20.78 35.28 32.97
CA ASP A 180 21.56 35.23 31.72
C ASP A 180 23.08 35.17 32.02
N ILE A 181 23.53 36.00 32.98
CA ILE A 181 24.94 36.08 33.39
C ILE A 181 25.09 35.70 34.86
N VAL A 182 26.01 34.77 35.14
CA VAL A 182 26.48 34.49 36.51
C VAL A 182 27.84 35.14 36.70
N ILE A 183 28.00 35.92 37.77
CA ILE A 183 29.29 36.50 38.14
C ILE A 183 29.82 35.87 39.43
N ILE A 184 31.12 35.54 39.43
CA ILE A 184 31.78 34.85 40.54
C ILE A 184 33.07 35.57 40.97
N PRO A 185 33.42 35.54 42.26
CA PRO A 185 34.77 35.85 42.74
C PRO A 185 35.82 34.97 42.02
N PRO A 186 36.99 35.50 41.60
CA PRO A 186 38.02 34.74 40.90
C PRO A 186 38.50 33.49 41.68
N GLU A 187 38.48 33.53 43.00
CA GLU A 187 38.87 32.43 43.88
C GLU A 187 37.94 31.21 43.75
N LEU A 188 36.70 31.43 43.29
CA LEU A 188 35.67 30.38 43.18
C LEU A 188 35.62 29.70 41.80
N ARG A 189 36.43 30.15 40.83
CA ARG A 189 36.59 29.49 39.50
C ARG A 189 36.63 27.95 39.54
N PRO A 190 37.33 27.27 40.48
CA PRO A 190 37.38 25.81 40.51
C PRO A 190 36.03 25.10 40.74
N ARG A 191 35.01 25.81 41.23
CA ARG A 191 33.65 25.27 41.46
C ARG A 191 32.77 25.26 40.21
N TRP A 192 33.16 26.01 39.17
CA TRP A 192 32.35 26.25 37.97
C TRP A 192 32.89 25.54 36.73
N ARG A 193 33.76 24.54 36.92
CA ARG A 193 34.43 23.77 35.85
C ARG A 193 33.50 22.97 34.94
N SER A 194 32.23 22.80 35.31
CA SER A 194 31.19 22.18 34.48
C SER A 194 30.61 23.12 33.42
N HIS A 195 30.82 24.43 33.57
CA HIS A 195 30.17 25.47 32.77
C HIS A 195 31.19 26.26 31.93
N PRO A 196 30.77 26.91 30.83
CA PRO A 196 31.63 27.78 30.04
C PRO A 196 32.05 29.03 30.82
N LEU A 197 33.27 28.99 31.36
CA LEU A 197 33.93 30.13 32.01
C LEU A 197 34.48 31.09 30.95
N LEU A 198 34.03 32.34 31.00
CA LEU A 198 34.48 33.43 30.14
C LEU A 198 35.57 34.25 30.85
N ASP A 199 36.63 34.56 30.11
CA ASP A 199 37.80 35.34 30.52
C ASP A 199 38.16 36.36 29.43
N GLU A 200 38.85 37.44 29.81
CA GLU A 200 39.14 38.62 28.96
C GLU A 200 40.06 38.38 27.73
N GLN A 201 40.44 37.13 27.43
CA GLN A 201 41.47 36.80 26.42
C GLN A 201 40.96 35.93 25.26
N ASP A 202 39.87 35.18 25.42
CA ASP A 202 39.35 34.24 24.40
C ASP A 202 38.04 34.76 23.78
N VAL A 203 38.16 35.59 22.74
CA VAL A 203 37.00 36.22 22.07
C VAL A 203 36.92 35.78 20.60
N PRO A 204 35.90 34.98 20.22
CA PRO A 204 35.77 34.48 18.85
C PRO A 204 35.34 35.61 17.89
N SER A 205 36.04 35.76 16.76
CA SER A 205 35.61 36.65 15.68
C SER A 205 34.51 35.97 14.87
N ASN A 206 33.25 36.33 15.14
CA ASN A 206 32.07 35.75 14.50
C ASN A 206 31.00 36.83 14.23
N VAL A 207 29.81 36.45 13.77
CA VAL A 207 28.78 37.43 13.40
C VAL A 207 28.21 38.17 14.62
N VAL A 208 28.11 37.51 15.78
CA VAL A 208 27.61 38.14 17.03
C VAL A 208 28.61 39.17 17.55
N THR A 209 29.89 38.81 17.67
CA THR A 209 30.93 39.73 18.16
C THR A 209 31.20 40.86 17.17
N ARG A 210 31.13 40.61 15.86
CA ARG A 210 31.15 41.68 14.85
C ARG A 210 29.95 42.62 14.97
N TRP A 211 28.74 42.10 15.15
CA TRP A 211 27.56 42.94 15.40
C TRP A 211 27.72 43.79 16.67
N PHE A 212 28.18 43.18 17.76
CA PHE A 212 28.45 43.86 19.02
C PHE A 212 29.47 45.00 18.87
N ASN A 213 30.47 44.84 18.00
CA ASN A 213 31.44 45.88 17.68
C ASN A 213 30.90 46.95 16.70
N GLY A 214 29.88 46.63 15.91
CA GLY A 214 29.25 47.50 14.90
C GLY A 214 29.51 47.07 13.45
N ASP A 215 30.40 46.09 13.23
CA ASP A 215 30.84 45.58 11.92
C ASP A 215 29.91 44.49 11.32
N ALA A 216 28.62 44.55 11.65
CA ALA A 216 27.57 43.69 11.08
C ALA A 216 27.21 44.07 9.63
N SER A 217 26.53 43.15 8.93
CA SER A 217 26.03 43.42 7.58
C SER A 217 24.92 44.46 7.57
N ILE A 218 24.72 45.09 6.41
CA ILE A 218 23.70 46.14 6.22
C ILE A 218 22.30 45.56 6.45
N GLN A 219 22.04 44.35 5.96
CA GLN A 219 20.78 43.63 6.11
C GLN A 219 20.49 43.30 7.57
N LEU A 220 21.46 42.76 8.32
CA LEU A 220 21.29 42.41 9.73
C LEU A 220 21.05 43.65 10.60
N ASN A 221 21.85 44.72 10.40
CA ASN A 221 21.65 46.00 11.08
C ASN A 221 20.29 46.64 10.73
N SER A 222 19.84 46.54 9.47
CA SER A 222 18.52 47.03 9.04
C SER A 222 17.38 46.26 9.70
N LEU A 223 17.46 44.93 9.79
CA LEU A 223 16.45 44.09 10.45
C LEU A 223 16.35 44.40 11.94
N LEU A 224 17.49 44.45 12.64
CA LEU A 224 17.54 44.76 14.07
C LEU A 224 17.00 46.17 14.37
N THR A 225 17.41 47.17 13.59
CA THR A 225 16.95 48.57 13.78
C THR A 225 15.46 48.71 13.51
N ALA A 226 14.94 48.11 12.44
CA ALA A 226 13.52 48.21 12.08
C ALA A 226 12.57 47.46 13.03
N ASN A 227 13.10 46.55 13.86
CA ASN A 227 12.30 45.66 14.71
C ASN A 227 12.65 45.73 16.20
N ALA A 228 13.47 46.69 16.64
CA ALA A 228 13.99 46.77 18.01
C ALA A 228 12.92 46.82 19.13
N THR A 229 11.68 47.17 18.80
CA THR A 229 10.52 47.16 19.71
C THR A 229 9.65 45.89 19.62
N LYS A 230 9.83 45.06 18.59
CA LYS A 230 9.00 43.88 18.25
C LYS A 230 9.64 42.54 18.59
N LEU A 231 10.96 42.51 18.73
CA LEU A 231 11.72 41.28 19.01
C LEU A 231 11.40 40.75 20.42
N PRO A 232 11.48 39.43 20.66
CA PRO A 232 11.38 38.86 22.01
C PRO A 232 12.61 39.24 22.84
N GLY A 233 12.55 39.10 24.16
CA GLY A 233 13.69 39.44 25.04
C GLY A 233 14.90 38.51 24.91
N GLU A 234 14.67 37.26 24.48
CA GLU A 234 15.72 36.26 24.28
C GLU A 234 16.70 36.64 23.17
N LEU A 235 18.00 36.70 23.49
CA LEU A 235 19.07 36.94 22.51
C LEU A 235 19.16 35.83 21.44
N SER A 236 18.60 34.64 21.69
CA SER A 236 18.41 33.55 20.71
C SER A 236 17.71 34.00 19.41
N ALA A 237 16.90 35.06 19.47
CA ALA A 237 16.28 35.66 18.29
C ALA A 237 17.30 36.18 17.26
N PHE A 238 18.51 36.55 17.70
CA PHE A 238 19.58 36.99 16.81
C PHE A 238 19.96 35.92 15.77
N GLU A 239 19.97 34.63 16.12
CA GLU A 239 20.28 33.58 15.14
C GLU A 239 19.22 33.47 14.03
N ARG A 240 17.95 33.69 14.38
CA ARG A 240 16.85 33.77 13.40
C ARG A 240 17.04 34.98 12.48
N LEU A 241 17.31 36.16 13.03
CA LEU A 241 17.56 37.38 12.25
C LEU A 241 18.81 37.27 11.37
N ASN A 242 19.89 36.66 11.85
CA ASN A 242 21.13 36.43 11.09
C ASN A 242 20.89 35.49 9.89
N ARG A 243 20.10 34.41 10.08
CA ARG A 243 19.70 33.54 8.97
C ARG A 243 18.86 34.30 7.93
N ILE A 244 17.91 35.14 8.35
CA ILE A 244 17.13 36.01 7.45
C ILE A 244 18.05 37.00 6.71
N ALA A 245 18.97 37.66 7.41
CA ALA A 245 19.93 38.61 6.84
C ALA A 245 20.80 37.96 5.75
N GLY A 246 21.38 36.78 6.03
CA GLY A 246 22.19 36.04 5.05
C GLY A 246 21.41 35.59 3.81
N CYS A 247 20.12 35.30 3.93
CA CYS A 247 19.24 35.02 2.79
C CYS A 247 18.97 36.29 1.98
N LEU A 248 18.67 37.41 2.65
CA LEU A 248 18.52 38.72 2.00
C LEU A 248 19.80 39.17 1.29
N GLU A 249 20.98 38.92 1.87
CA GLU A 249 22.28 39.24 1.26
C GLU A 249 22.52 38.46 -0.05
N ARG A 250 22.19 37.16 -0.09
CA ARG A 250 22.21 36.37 -1.33
C ARG A 250 21.22 36.90 -2.37
N LEU A 251 19.99 37.19 -1.95
CA LEU A 251 18.95 37.75 -2.80
C LEU A 251 19.37 39.11 -3.41
N HIS A 252 19.91 40.05 -2.61
CA HIS A 252 20.41 41.35 -3.06
C HIS A 252 21.70 41.29 -3.90
N SER A 253 22.34 40.13 -4.01
CA SER A 253 23.56 39.90 -4.81
C SER A 253 23.34 38.98 -6.00
N ASP A 254 22.08 38.75 -6.39
CA ASP A 254 21.67 37.86 -7.50
C ASP A 254 22.18 36.42 -7.36
N THR A 255 22.50 35.98 -6.13
CA THR A 255 22.95 34.61 -5.78
C THR A 255 21.92 33.83 -4.95
N GLY A 256 20.78 34.45 -4.64
CA GLY A 256 19.69 33.86 -3.86
C GLY A 256 18.78 32.94 -4.68
N THR A 257 18.02 32.13 -3.96
CA THR A 257 17.12 31.10 -4.49
C THR A 257 15.66 31.37 -4.12
N ILE A 258 14.72 30.62 -4.69
CA ILE A 258 13.30 30.69 -4.29
C ILE A 258 13.16 30.18 -2.85
N ALA A 259 13.93 29.16 -2.46
CA ALA A 259 14.07 28.70 -1.08
C ALA A 259 14.52 29.82 -0.11
N ASP A 260 15.45 30.70 -0.48
CA ASP A 260 15.86 31.85 0.34
C ASP A 260 14.68 32.81 0.59
N SER A 261 13.92 33.15 -0.46
CA SER A 261 12.73 34.01 -0.34
C SER A 261 11.63 33.39 0.53
N LEU A 262 11.36 32.11 0.35
CA LEU A 262 10.37 31.37 1.16
C LEU A 262 10.80 31.26 2.63
N LEU A 263 12.10 31.07 2.88
CA LEU A 263 12.68 31.04 4.23
C LEU A 263 12.56 32.41 4.91
N VAL A 264 12.89 33.50 4.22
CA VAL A 264 12.76 34.87 4.75
C VAL A 264 11.32 35.17 5.15
N MET A 265 10.36 34.88 4.27
CA MET A 265 8.93 35.08 4.54
C MET A 265 8.46 34.27 5.74
N ARG A 266 8.61 32.94 5.71
CA ARG A 266 8.15 32.04 6.78
C ARG A 266 8.85 32.31 8.11
N SER A 267 10.12 32.71 8.10
CA SER A 267 10.86 33.05 9.31
C SER A 267 10.42 34.41 9.89
N SER A 268 10.15 35.41 9.04
CA SER A 268 9.58 36.70 9.45
C SER A 268 8.21 36.55 10.12
N GLU A 269 7.41 35.61 9.62
CA GLU A 269 6.06 35.29 10.13
C GLU A 269 6.06 34.38 11.36
N SER A 270 7.21 33.81 11.74
CA SER A 270 7.37 33.01 12.96
C SER A 270 7.57 33.83 14.24
N PHE A 271 7.74 35.15 14.12
CA PHE A 271 7.83 36.07 15.26
C PHE A 271 6.42 36.48 15.71
N THR A 272 6.22 36.57 17.03
CA THR A 272 4.94 36.92 17.68
C THR A 272 4.32 38.19 17.12
N GLU A 273 5.17 39.18 16.80
CA GLU A 273 4.87 40.24 15.85
C GLU A 273 5.70 40.07 14.58
N ARG A 274 5.04 40.06 13.41
CA ARG A 274 5.72 39.98 12.11
C ARG A 274 6.79 41.06 11.97
N LEU A 275 7.96 40.66 11.44
CA LEU A 275 9.06 41.59 11.21
C LEU A 275 8.72 42.59 10.09
N ILE A 276 9.13 43.84 10.30
CA ILE A 276 9.18 44.88 9.28
C ILE A 276 10.41 44.63 8.41
N LEU A 277 10.17 44.31 7.14
CA LEU A 277 11.17 44.23 6.07
C LEU A 277 11.23 45.56 5.30
N SER A 278 12.36 45.91 4.69
CA SER A 278 12.44 47.16 3.92
C SER A 278 11.74 47.04 2.57
N LYS A 279 11.35 48.20 1.99
CA LYS A 279 10.79 48.27 0.63
C LYS A 279 11.76 47.83 -0.48
N LYS A 280 13.04 47.56 -0.17
CA LYS A 280 13.98 46.90 -1.09
C LYS A 280 13.89 45.39 -0.95
N ASP A 281 13.93 44.87 0.28
CA ASP A 281 13.86 43.44 0.58
C ASP A 281 12.60 42.81 -0.01
N ILE A 282 11.44 43.41 0.27
CA ILE A 282 10.13 42.95 -0.22
C ILE A 282 10.09 42.85 -1.75
N ARG A 283 10.79 43.74 -2.47
CA ARG A 283 10.85 43.70 -3.94
C ARG A 283 11.73 42.58 -4.46
N VAL A 284 12.89 42.34 -3.85
CA VAL A 284 13.77 41.25 -4.30
C VAL A 284 13.16 39.89 -3.96
N ILE A 285 12.46 39.78 -2.82
CA ILE A 285 11.64 38.61 -2.48
C ILE A 285 10.57 38.39 -3.55
N ALA A 286 9.78 39.42 -3.90
CA ALA A 286 8.75 39.33 -4.94
C ALA A 286 9.33 38.89 -6.29
N ASN A 287 10.34 39.60 -6.81
CA ASN A 287 11.01 39.28 -8.07
C ASN A 287 11.50 37.82 -8.13
N MET A 288 11.91 37.24 -6.99
CA MET A 288 12.32 35.84 -6.91
C MET A 288 11.12 34.88 -6.87
N LEU A 289 10.05 35.21 -6.12
CA LEU A 289 8.81 34.41 -6.07
C LEU A 289 8.05 34.41 -7.41
N GLU A 290 8.19 35.42 -8.26
CA GLU A 290 7.69 35.39 -9.65
C GLU A 290 8.29 34.23 -10.47
N ASN A 291 9.46 33.72 -10.08
CA ASN A 291 10.11 32.56 -10.72
C ASN A 291 9.63 31.20 -10.17
N LEU A 292 8.56 31.14 -9.36
CA LEU A 292 7.95 29.88 -8.89
C LEU A 292 7.62 28.91 -10.04
N SER A 293 7.43 29.42 -11.26
CA SER A 293 7.24 28.61 -12.48
C SER A 293 8.42 27.69 -12.84
N SER A 294 9.62 27.92 -12.27
CA SER A 294 10.82 27.07 -12.44
C SER A 294 11.35 26.48 -11.13
N ALA A 295 10.58 26.51 -10.05
CA ALA A 295 10.99 26.01 -8.73
C ALA A 295 11.27 24.50 -8.70
N SER A 296 12.02 24.05 -7.70
CA SER A 296 12.08 22.63 -7.33
C SER A 296 10.81 22.19 -6.61
N VAL A 297 10.52 20.89 -6.62
CA VAL A 297 9.37 20.33 -5.88
C VAL A 297 9.49 20.58 -4.37
N GLY A 298 10.71 20.61 -3.82
CA GLY A 298 10.95 20.96 -2.41
C GLY A 298 10.58 22.41 -2.06
N GLU A 299 10.83 23.35 -2.98
CA GLU A 299 10.41 24.75 -2.84
C GLU A 299 8.89 24.90 -2.95
N VAL A 300 8.25 24.20 -3.90
CA VAL A 300 6.78 24.17 -4.03
C VAL A 300 6.12 23.62 -2.76
N ARG A 301 6.67 22.55 -2.17
CA ARG A 301 6.18 21.98 -0.90
C ARG A 301 6.44 22.92 0.27
N THR A 302 7.57 23.64 0.29
CA THR A 302 7.87 24.66 1.30
C THR A 302 6.89 25.85 1.23
N ALA A 303 6.53 26.29 0.03
CA ALA A 303 5.61 27.41 -0.20
C ALA A 303 4.21 27.17 0.38
N SER A 304 3.76 25.91 0.51
CA SER A 304 2.45 25.56 1.09
C SER A 304 2.26 26.03 2.55
N LEU A 305 3.36 26.26 3.28
CA LEU A 305 3.39 26.72 4.68
C LEU A 305 3.96 28.13 4.83
N THR A 306 4.18 28.84 3.72
CA THR A 306 4.64 30.24 3.70
C THR A 306 3.44 31.13 3.39
N LYS A 307 3.09 32.04 4.31
CA LYS A 307 2.05 33.02 4.02
C LYS A 307 2.65 34.14 3.19
N LEU A 308 1.78 34.89 2.52
CA LEU A 308 2.14 35.99 1.64
C LEU A 308 1.51 37.31 2.08
N ASP A 309 1.04 37.39 3.32
CA ASP A 309 0.38 38.52 3.98
C ASP A 309 1.19 39.84 4.02
N THR A 310 2.42 39.84 3.51
CA THR A 310 3.26 41.05 3.32
C THR A 310 3.01 41.71 1.96
N PHE A 311 2.32 41.02 1.05
CA PHE A 311 1.91 41.48 -0.27
C PHE A 311 0.39 41.72 -0.29
N GLU A 312 -0.05 42.86 -0.83
CA GLU A 312 -1.47 43.18 -0.99
C GLU A 312 -2.14 42.39 -2.14
N ASP A 313 -1.33 41.89 -3.08
CA ASP A 313 -1.71 41.06 -4.22
C ASP A 313 -0.67 39.95 -4.38
N HIS A 314 -1.12 38.70 -4.45
CA HIS A 314 -0.30 37.50 -4.66
C HIS A 314 -0.60 36.76 -5.97
N THR A 315 -1.49 37.29 -6.82
CA THR A 315 -1.97 36.62 -8.04
C THR A 315 -0.85 36.25 -9.02
N VAL A 316 0.22 37.06 -9.10
CA VAL A 316 1.40 36.76 -9.93
C VAL A 316 2.14 35.51 -9.44
N PHE A 317 2.24 35.32 -8.12
CA PHE A 317 2.85 34.13 -7.52
C PHE A 317 1.94 32.90 -7.68
N GLU A 318 0.62 33.09 -7.60
CA GLU A 318 -0.36 32.04 -7.91
C GLU A 318 -0.28 31.59 -9.37
N ASP A 319 -0.17 32.52 -10.33
CA ASP A 319 -0.03 32.18 -11.75
C ASP A 319 1.31 31.49 -12.05
N ALA A 320 2.40 31.92 -11.43
CA ALA A 320 3.71 31.26 -11.54
C ALA A 320 3.67 29.82 -11.01
N LEU A 321 3.05 29.59 -9.84
CA LEU A 321 2.88 28.24 -9.26
C LEU A 321 1.86 27.40 -10.05
N ALA A 322 0.76 27.98 -10.52
CA ALA A 322 -0.20 27.28 -11.39
C ALA A 322 0.44 26.85 -12.72
N GLN A 323 1.35 27.67 -13.27
CA GLN A 323 2.17 27.31 -14.43
C GLN A 323 3.14 26.16 -14.11
N TRP A 324 3.80 26.19 -12.94
CA TRP A 324 4.64 25.08 -12.49
C TRP A 324 3.85 23.77 -12.41
N VAL A 325 2.71 23.79 -11.71
CA VAL A 325 1.84 22.62 -11.52
C VAL A 325 1.38 22.07 -12.87
N LYS A 326 0.90 22.94 -13.77
CA LYS A 326 0.47 22.55 -15.13
C LYS A 326 1.57 21.85 -15.93
N GLY A 327 2.82 22.32 -15.82
CA GLY A 327 3.95 21.86 -16.62
C GLY A 327 4.72 20.67 -16.03
N TYR A 328 4.92 20.65 -14.71
CA TYR A 328 5.87 19.75 -14.05
C TYR A 328 5.21 18.72 -13.11
N LEU A 329 4.00 18.94 -12.59
CA LEU A 329 3.35 17.97 -11.68
C LEU A 329 3.21 16.55 -12.29
N PRO A 330 2.81 16.38 -13.57
CA PRO A 330 2.71 15.05 -14.21
C PRO A 330 4.04 14.29 -14.37
N ALA A 331 5.16 14.96 -14.14
CA ALA A 331 6.51 14.41 -14.27
C ALA A 331 7.24 14.23 -12.93
N GLN A 332 6.60 14.58 -11.80
CA GLN A 332 7.16 14.34 -10.46
C GLN A 332 7.04 12.86 -10.05
N SER A 333 7.68 12.52 -8.94
CA SER A 333 7.42 11.24 -8.26
C SER A 333 5.94 11.14 -7.89
N ILE A 334 5.37 9.93 -7.92
CA ILE A 334 3.96 9.70 -7.50
C ILE A 334 3.76 10.20 -6.06
N LYS A 335 4.74 10.00 -5.18
CA LYS A 335 4.73 10.46 -3.78
C LYS A 335 4.63 11.98 -3.66
N ASP A 336 5.43 12.74 -4.40
CA ASP A 336 5.40 14.21 -4.32
C ASP A 336 4.19 14.80 -5.04
N ALA A 337 3.74 14.17 -6.13
CA ALA A 337 2.53 14.60 -6.85
C ALA A 337 1.26 14.39 -6.01
N LEU A 338 1.09 13.19 -5.43
CA LEU A 338 0.01 12.91 -4.49
C LEU A 338 0.06 13.84 -3.28
N TRP A 339 1.24 14.06 -2.68
CA TRP A 339 1.37 15.00 -1.56
C TRP A 339 0.85 16.39 -1.93
N ILE A 340 1.18 16.92 -3.12
CA ILE A 340 0.68 18.24 -3.56
C ILE A 340 -0.84 18.24 -3.78
N ILE A 341 -1.41 17.15 -4.28
CA ILE A 341 -2.86 17.02 -4.56
C ILE A 341 -3.67 16.84 -3.27
N GLU A 342 -3.24 15.96 -2.37
CA GLU A 342 -3.92 15.63 -1.12
C GLU A 342 -3.98 16.85 -0.17
N HIS A 343 -2.87 17.61 -0.10
CA HIS A 343 -2.76 18.77 0.79
C HIS A 343 -3.39 20.05 0.20
N ASN A 344 -3.78 20.04 -1.08
CA ASN A 344 -4.50 21.13 -1.76
C ASN A 344 -5.89 21.42 -1.13
N ALA A 345 -6.51 20.41 -0.50
CA ALA A 345 -7.76 20.56 0.26
C ALA A 345 -7.53 20.70 1.78
N GLY A 346 -6.27 20.74 2.23
CA GLY A 346 -5.89 20.67 3.63
C GLY A 346 -5.88 22.03 4.33
N ALA A 347 -6.72 22.19 5.36
CA ALA A 347 -6.81 23.41 6.19
C ALA A 347 -5.56 23.74 7.04
N GLN A 348 -4.42 23.08 6.79
CA GLN A 348 -3.11 23.38 7.37
C GLN A 348 -2.20 24.18 6.41
N HIS A 349 -2.60 24.34 5.15
CA HIS A 349 -1.83 25.03 4.10
C HIS A 349 -2.43 26.39 3.75
N CYS A 350 -1.64 27.23 3.08
CA CYS A 350 -2.02 28.62 2.80
C CYS A 350 -2.98 28.71 1.60
N ASP A 351 -4.09 29.46 1.75
CA ASP A 351 -5.15 29.57 0.74
C ASP A 351 -4.66 29.89 -0.68
N TRP A 352 -3.69 30.81 -0.81
CA TRP A 352 -3.09 31.20 -2.10
C TRP A 352 -2.41 30.03 -2.82
N TRP A 353 -1.76 29.13 -2.06
CA TRP A 353 -1.06 27.98 -2.60
C TRP A 353 -2.08 26.93 -3.08
N CYS A 354 -3.15 26.71 -2.32
CA CYS A 354 -4.24 25.83 -2.71
C CYS A 354 -4.98 26.37 -3.97
N ALA A 355 -5.25 27.67 -4.01
CA ALA A 355 -5.84 28.34 -5.18
C ALA A 355 -4.95 28.15 -6.43
N ALA A 356 -3.63 28.33 -6.29
CA ALA A 356 -2.65 28.13 -7.36
C ALA A 356 -2.55 26.65 -7.81
N VAL A 357 -2.53 25.70 -6.89
CA VAL A 357 -2.46 24.26 -7.20
C VAL A 357 -3.76 23.81 -7.90
N GLY A 358 -4.93 24.13 -7.37
CA GLY A 358 -6.22 23.82 -8.02
C GLY A 358 -6.35 24.46 -9.42
N LYS A 359 -5.92 25.72 -9.59
CA LYS A 359 -5.83 26.42 -10.88
C LYS A 359 -4.86 25.72 -11.84
N GLY A 360 -3.71 25.26 -11.34
CA GLY A 360 -2.72 24.51 -12.10
C GLY A 360 -3.22 23.14 -12.57
N VAL A 361 -3.82 22.34 -11.68
CA VAL A 361 -4.40 21.02 -12.01
C VAL A 361 -5.57 21.17 -13.00
N THR A 362 -6.46 22.15 -12.79
CA THR A 362 -7.54 22.49 -13.73
C THR A 362 -6.99 22.83 -15.12
N ASN A 363 -5.96 23.67 -15.20
CA ASN A 363 -5.34 24.06 -16.46
C ASN A 363 -4.49 22.95 -17.10
N GLY A 364 -4.07 21.96 -16.31
CA GLY A 364 -3.44 20.71 -16.74
C GLY A 364 -4.45 19.77 -17.39
N CYS A 365 -5.54 19.45 -16.69
CA CYS A 365 -6.63 18.62 -17.19
C CYS A 365 -7.24 19.18 -18.48
N LYS A 366 -7.52 20.49 -18.53
CA LYS A 366 -8.00 21.20 -19.73
C LYS A 366 -7.02 21.21 -20.91
N SER A 367 -5.76 20.75 -20.74
CA SER A 367 -4.83 20.56 -21.86
C SER A 367 -4.97 19.20 -22.56
N MET A 368 -5.77 18.29 -21.99
CA MET A 368 -6.11 16.96 -22.53
C MET A 368 -4.92 16.20 -23.14
N ASN A 369 -3.77 16.27 -22.46
CA ASN A 369 -2.51 15.75 -22.99
C ASN A 369 -2.11 14.38 -22.38
N ARG A 370 -1.20 13.68 -23.07
CA ARG A 370 -0.76 12.32 -22.70
C ARG A 370 -0.03 12.22 -21.35
N ALA A 371 0.65 13.28 -20.92
CA ALA A 371 1.32 13.31 -19.62
C ALA A 371 0.31 13.40 -18.49
N TRP A 372 -0.67 14.33 -18.57
CA TRP A 372 -1.71 14.47 -17.56
C TRP A 372 -2.58 13.21 -17.40
N ALA A 373 -3.01 12.57 -18.50
CA ALA A 373 -3.80 11.34 -18.39
C ALA A 373 -3.01 10.19 -17.75
N LYS A 374 -1.75 10.00 -18.15
CA LYS A 374 -0.88 8.98 -17.53
C LYS A 374 -0.62 9.24 -16.05
N ALA A 375 -0.46 10.50 -15.66
CA ALA A 375 -0.22 10.88 -14.28
C ALA A 375 -1.47 10.67 -13.41
N LEU A 376 -2.65 11.12 -13.88
CA LEU A 376 -3.92 10.82 -13.22
C LEU A 376 -4.10 9.32 -12.99
N TRP A 377 -3.93 8.49 -14.04
CA TRP A 377 -4.02 7.04 -13.90
C TRP A 377 -2.98 6.43 -12.96
N SER A 378 -1.75 6.95 -12.88
CA SER A 378 -0.74 6.43 -11.95
C SER A 378 -0.99 6.87 -10.50
N TRP A 379 -1.52 8.08 -10.28
CA TRP A 379 -1.97 8.56 -8.98
C TRP A 379 -3.15 7.74 -8.46
N TRP A 380 -4.19 7.56 -9.28
CA TRP A 380 -5.36 6.75 -8.95
C TRP A 380 -5.00 5.28 -8.68
N SER A 381 -4.06 4.70 -9.44
CA SER A 381 -3.63 3.31 -9.26
C SER A 381 -2.78 3.11 -8.00
N ALA A 382 -2.03 4.13 -7.56
CA ALA A 382 -1.22 4.09 -6.35
C ALA A 382 -2.02 4.43 -5.09
N HIS A 383 -2.98 5.36 -5.20
CA HIS A 383 -3.82 5.79 -4.08
C HIS A 383 -5.24 6.12 -4.59
N PRO A 384 -6.20 5.17 -4.55
CA PRO A 384 -7.52 5.32 -5.16
C PRO A 384 -8.32 6.54 -4.70
N ASP A 385 -8.17 6.95 -3.44
CA ASP A 385 -8.86 8.12 -2.86
C ASP A 385 -8.49 9.44 -3.58
N SER A 386 -7.33 9.49 -4.25
CA SER A 386 -6.94 10.64 -5.09
C SER A 386 -7.86 10.84 -6.30
N LEU A 387 -8.67 9.84 -6.70
CA LEU A 387 -9.72 10.02 -7.69
C LEU A 387 -10.76 11.03 -7.22
N GLN A 388 -11.22 10.96 -5.96
CA GLN A 388 -12.18 11.92 -5.42
C GLN A 388 -11.61 13.34 -5.35
N GLN A 389 -10.30 13.47 -5.09
CA GLN A 389 -9.61 14.76 -5.01
C GLN A 389 -9.35 15.40 -6.37
N THR A 390 -9.27 14.60 -7.45
CA THR A 390 -8.91 15.08 -8.80
C THR A 390 -10.08 15.13 -9.77
N ILE A 391 -11.15 14.37 -9.54
CA ILE A 391 -12.34 14.35 -10.41
C ILE A 391 -13.03 15.71 -10.52
N GLU A 392 -12.96 16.56 -9.48
CA GLU A 392 -13.51 17.92 -9.51
C GLU A 392 -12.82 18.84 -10.53
N TYR A 393 -11.56 18.57 -10.89
CA TYR A 393 -10.80 19.33 -11.90
C TYR A 393 -10.98 18.78 -13.33
N LEU A 394 -11.58 17.61 -13.49
CA LEU A 394 -12.01 17.05 -14.77
C LEU A 394 -13.40 17.58 -15.13
N SER A 395 -13.55 18.17 -16.32
CA SER A 395 -14.86 18.53 -16.85
C SER A 395 -15.69 17.27 -17.15
N ALA A 396 -17.02 17.41 -17.20
CA ALA A 396 -17.95 16.27 -17.37
C ALA A 396 -18.36 16.02 -18.84
N ASP A 397 -17.71 16.69 -19.80
CA ASP A 397 -18.02 16.56 -21.22
C ASP A 397 -17.45 15.27 -21.86
N PRO A 398 -17.97 14.85 -23.03
CA PRO A 398 -17.51 13.63 -23.71
C PRO A 398 -16.08 13.69 -24.24
N GLU A 399 -15.50 14.89 -24.46
CA GLU A 399 -14.10 15.01 -24.92
C GLU A 399 -13.14 14.65 -23.77
N CYS A 400 -13.47 15.05 -22.54
CA CYS A 400 -12.76 14.65 -21.32
C CYS A 400 -12.90 13.14 -21.06
N GLU A 401 -14.08 12.55 -21.30
CA GLU A 401 -14.29 11.10 -21.16
C GLU A 401 -13.43 10.29 -22.15
N GLU A 402 -13.49 10.60 -23.45
CA GLU A 402 -12.70 9.87 -24.45
C GLU A 402 -11.19 10.08 -24.23
N TRP A 403 -10.77 11.27 -23.77
CA TRP A 403 -9.38 11.54 -23.39
C TRP A 403 -8.90 10.66 -22.23
N ILE A 404 -9.60 10.64 -21.08
CA ILE A 404 -9.17 9.84 -19.91
C ILE A 404 -9.25 8.34 -20.22
N SER A 405 -10.34 7.91 -20.86
CA SER A 405 -10.58 6.49 -21.13
C SER A 405 -9.62 5.89 -22.17
N GLY A 406 -9.05 6.72 -23.06
CA GLY A 406 -7.98 6.33 -23.98
C GLY A 406 -6.62 6.01 -23.33
N TYR A 407 -6.48 6.14 -22.00
CA TYR A 407 -5.25 5.84 -21.25
C TYR A 407 -5.43 4.87 -20.07
N VAL A 408 -6.56 4.17 -20.01
CA VAL A 408 -6.87 3.13 -19.01
C VAL A 408 -5.74 2.07 -18.93
N PRO A 409 -5.23 1.73 -17.73
CA PRO A 409 -4.31 0.61 -17.53
C PRO A 409 -4.91 -0.75 -17.91
N LEU A 410 -4.08 -1.69 -18.37
CA LEU A 410 -4.52 -3.05 -18.77
C LEU A 410 -5.19 -3.84 -17.63
N ASP A 411 -4.84 -3.55 -16.38
CA ASP A 411 -5.57 -4.02 -15.22
C ASP A 411 -5.78 -2.85 -14.24
N VAL A 412 -7.03 -2.65 -13.85
CA VAL A 412 -7.48 -1.68 -12.86
C VAL A 412 -7.85 -2.48 -11.62
N GLY A 413 -7.18 -2.26 -10.49
CA GLY A 413 -7.44 -3.03 -9.25
C GLY A 413 -8.86 -2.81 -8.70
N ASP A 414 -9.45 -3.81 -8.02
CA ASP A 414 -10.87 -3.79 -7.64
C ASP A 414 -11.29 -2.58 -6.78
N VAL A 415 -10.40 -2.07 -5.92
CA VAL A 415 -10.65 -0.87 -5.10
C VAL A 415 -10.83 0.37 -5.99
N LEU A 416 -9.91 0.58 -6.94
CA LEU A 416 -10.00 1.69 -7.88
C LEU A 416 -11.18 1.51 -8.85
N LEU A 417 -11.44 0.29 -9.33
CA LEU A 417 -12.59 0.02 -10.18
C LEU A 417 -13.91 0.37 -9.48
N THR A 418 -14.02 0.10 -8.17
CA THR A 418 -15.21 0.46 -7.38
C THR A 418 -15.42 1.99 -7.37
N ALA A 419 -14.37 2.76 -7.09
CA ALA A 419 -14.44 4.23 -7.13
C ALA A 419 -14.72 4.78 -8.55
N ILE A 420 -14.21 4.13 -9.60
CA ILE A 420 -14.50 4.48 -10.99
C ILE A 420 -15.96 4.18 -11.35
N ILE A 421 -16.55 3.08 -10.85
CA ILE A 421 -17.97 2.75 -11.05
C ILE A 421 -18.86 3.88 -10.51
N ASP A 422 -18.59 4.37 -9.29
CA ASP A 422 -19.35 5.46 -8.68
C ASP A 422 -19.20 6.77 -9.46
N VAL A 423 -17.99 7.11 -9.92
CA VAL A 423 -17.73 8.28 -10.78
C VAL A 423 -18.43 8.16 -12.14
N CYS A 424 -18.43 6.96 -12.75
CA CYS A 424 -19.07 6.74 -14.05
C CYS A 424 -20.59 6.82 -13.95
N HIS A 425 -21.19 6.31 -12.86
CA HIS A 425 -22.62 6.51 -12.58
C HIS A 425 -22.95 7.99 -12.36
N ALA A 426 -22.14 8.73 -11.58
CA ALA A 426 -22.36 10.15 -11.32
C ALA A 426 -22.19 11.07 -12.54
N ARG A 427 -21.53 10.60 -13.62
CA ARG A 427 -21.25 11.38 -14.84
C ARG A 427 -21.81 10.79 -16.14
N GLU A 428 -22.51 9.65 -16.07
CA GLU A 428 -22.94 8.84 -17.24
C GLU A 428 -21.77 8.47 -18.19
N TRP A 429 -20.56 8.29 -17.64
CA TRP A 429 -19.33 7.98 -18.38
C TRP A 429 -19.23 6.49 -18.76
N ALA A 430 -20.07 6.09 -19.71
CA ALA A 430 -20.21 4.71 -20.17
C ALA A 430 -18.98 4.14 -20.87
N THR A 431 -18.26 4.97 -21.64
CA THR A 431 -17.06 4.62 -22.42
C THR A 431 -15.87 4.39 -21.49
N LEU A 432 -15.70 5.25 -20.49
CA LEU A 432 -14.71 5.06 -19.43
C LEU A 432 -14.96 3.76 -18.67
N LEU A 433 -16.20 3.51 -18.25
CA LEU A 433 -16.56 2.28 -17.54
C LEU A 433 -16.28 1.02 -18.37
N ALA A 434 -16.65 1.03 -19.66
CA ALA A 434 -16.40 -0.10 -20.55
C ALA A 434 -14.92 -0.46 -20.69
N ARG A 435 -14.04 0.55 -20.78
CA ARG A 435 -12.58 0.36 -20.83
C ARG A 435 -12.02 -0.04 -19.45
N ALA A 436 -12.46 0.60 -18.37
CA ALA A 436 -11.98 0.34 -17.00
C ALA A 436 -12.36 -1.04 -16.44
N LEU A 437 -13.46 -1.64 -16.89
CA LEU A 437 -13.83 -3.03 -16.58
C LEU A 437 -12.82 -4.05 -17.16
N GLY A 438 -12.09 -3.66 -18.21
CA GLY A 438 -10.94 -4.38 -18.77
C GLY A 438 -11.27 -5.76 -19.35
N THR A 439 -10.21 -6.52 -19.63
CA THR A 439 -10.28 -7.91 -20.11
C THR A 439 -10.04 -8.95 -19.01
N THR A 440 -9.39 -8.58 -17.90
CA THR A 440 -9.04 -9.48 -16.77
C THR A 440 -10.25 -10.06 -16.05
N ARG A 441 -11.39 -9.34 -16.04
CA ARG A 441 -12.63 -9.77 -15.38
C ARG A 441 -13.55 -10.56 -16.30
N SER A 442 -14.37 -11.44 -15.74
CA SER A 442 -15.35 -12.22 -16.52
C SER A 442 -16.36 -11.32 -17.22
N LEU A 443 -16.60 -11.54 -18.52
CA LEU A 443 -17.49 -10.69 -19.33
C LEU A 443 -18.91 -10.61 -18.75
N LYS A 444 -19.39 -11.70 -18.13
CA LYS A 444 -20.66 -11.72 -17.37
C LYS A 444 -20.73 -10.57 -16.36
N HIS A 445 -19.73 -10.49 -15.47
CA HIS A 445 -19.68 -9.47 -14.43
C HIS A 445 -19.57 -8.07 -15.03
N CYS A 446 -18.75 -7.88 -16.07
CA CYS A 446 -18.59 -6.58 -16.71
C CYS A 446 -19.90 -6.07 -17.34
N ILE A 447 -20.68 -6.96 -17.98
CA ILE A 447 -21.99 -6.62 -18.54
C ILE A 447 -23.02 -6.32 -17.43
N GLU A 448 -23.00 -7.09 -16.33
CA GLU A 448 -23.88 -6.86 -15.18
C GLU A 448 -23.58 -5.52 -14.48
N VAL A 449 -22.31 -5.12 -14.37
CA VAL A 449 -21.93 -3.78 -13.86
C VAL A 449 -22.36 -2.71 -14.85
N HIS A 450 -21.88 -2.77 -16.11
CA HIS A 450 -22.14 -1.73 -17.12
C HIS A 450 -23.63 -1.39 -17.25
N ARG A 451 -24.49 -2.41 -17.35
CA ARG A 451 -25.96 -2.26 -17.46
C ARG A 451 -26.62 -1.64 -16.22
N ASN A 452 -26.03 -1.77 -15.04
CA ASN A 452 -26.58 -1.25 -13.78
C ASN A 452 -26.01 0.13 -13.41
N THR A 453 -24.88 0.54 -14.00
CA THR A 453 -24.13 1.74 -13.63
C THR A 453 -24.36 2.92 -14.58
N VAL A 454 -24.64 2.69 -15.88
CA VAL A 454 -24.79 3.74 -16.89
C VAL A 454 -25.94 3.48 -17.85
N SER A 455 -26.42 4.54 -18.50
CA SER A 455 -27.37 4.46 -19.61
C SER A 455 -26.84 3.60 -20.77
N ASN A 456 -27.72 2.83 -21.42
CA ASN A 456 -27.35 1.95 -22.54
C ASN A 456 -26.69 2.74 -23.68
N SER A 457 -25.38 2.55 -23.86
CA SER A 457 -24.58 3.15 -24.93
C SER A 457 -24.06 2.05 -25.85
N GLU A 458 -24.47 2.06 -27.13
CA GLU A 458 -24.04 1.07 -28.12
C GLU A 458 -22.51 1.11 -28.32
N THR A 459 -21.93 2.32 -28.38
CA THR A 459 -20.47 2.53 -28.50
C THR A 459 -19.70 1.90 -27.33
N ALA A 460 -20.17 2.11 -26.10
CA ALA A 460 -19.52 1.56 -24.91
C ALA A 460 -19.67 0.03 -24.82
N PHE A 461 -20.81 -0.50 -25.24
CA PHE A 461 -21.03 -1.95 -25.30
C PHE A 461 -20.16 -2.62 -26.37
N ASP A 462 -20.07 -2.08 -27.58
CA ASP A 462 -19.17 -2.61 -28.62
C ASP A 462 -17.70 -2.52 -28.17
N ILE A 463 -17.28 -1.45 -27.47
CA ILE A 463 -15.95 -1.36 -26.84
C ILE A 463 -15.73 -2.50 -25.83
N LEU A 464 -16.68 -2.74 -24.92
CA LEU A 464 -16.58 -3.83 -23.92
C LEU A 464 -16.47 -5.23 -24.55
N LEU A 465 -17.00 -5.42 -25.76
CA LEU A 465 -16.88 -6.67 -26.52
C LEU A 465 -15.64 -6.74 -27.43
N SER A 466 -15.09 -5.59 -27.87
CA SER A 466 -14.08 -5.51 -28.93
C SER A 466 -12.77 -6.25 -28.64
N GLU A 467 -12.38 -6.36 -27.36
CA GLU A 467 -11.17 -7.08 -26.92
C GLU A 467 -11.48 -8.49 -26.38
N ARG A 468 -12.71 -9.00 -26.56
CA ARG A 468 -13.15 -10.31 -26.05
C ARG A 468 -13.14 -11.36 -27.15
N SER A 469 -12.88 -12.61 -26.78
CA SER A 469 -12.99 -13.70 -27.77
C SER A 469 -14.46 -14.00 -28.05
N GLY A 470 -14.77 -14.48 -29.27
CA GLY A 470 -16.11 -14.92 -29.63
C GLY A 470 -16.65 -16.03 -28.71
N ALA A 471 -15.76 -16.79 -28.04
CA ALA A 471 -16.15 -17.77 -27.02
C ALA A 471 -16.62 -17.10 -25.72
N ASP A 472 -15.93 -16.07 -25.22
CA ASP A 472 -16.34 -15.34 -24.01
C ASP A 472 -17.71 -14.66 -24.20
N ILE A 473 -17.95 -14.12 -25.40
CA ILE A 473 -19.21 -13.48 -25.78
C ILE A 473 -20.36 -14.52 -25.81
N VAL A 474 -20.09 -15.72 -26.35
CA VAL A 474 -21.05 -16.84 -26.37
C VAL A 474 -21.33 -17.39 -24.97
N GLU A 475 -20.30 -17.53 -24.12
CA GLU A 475 -20.45 -17.96 -22.72
C GLU A 475 -21.20 -16.93 -21.88
N ALA A 476 -20.96 -15.63 -22.09
CA ALA A 476 -21.76 -14.57 -21.47
C ALA A 476 -23.22 -14.61 -21.94
N ALA A 477 -23.48 -14.78 -23.25
CA ALA A 477 -24.83 -14.88 -23.82
C ALA A 477 -25.61 -16.11 -23.33
N ALA A 478 -24.92 -17.23 -23.08
CA ALA A 478 -25.53 -18.45 -22.55
C ALA A 478 -25.97 -18.33 -21.07
N VAL A 479 -25.52 -17.30 -20.37
CA VAL A 479 -25.91 -16.96 -18.98
C VAL A 479 -26.89 -15.78 -18.95
N ILE A 480 -26.54 -14.66 -19.60
CA ILE A 480 -27.26 -13.39 -19.55
C ILE A 480 -28.27 -13.31 -20.70
N SER A 481 -29.56 -13.27 -20.35
CA SER A 481 -30.61 -13.02 -21.34
C SER A 481 -30.73 -11.52 -21.65
N TRP A 482 -30.04 -11.06 -22.70
CA TRP A 482 -30.06 -9.67 -23.14
C TRP A 482 -29.82 -9.56 -24.65
N GLU A 483 -30.69 -8.82 -25.35
CA GLU A 483 -30.79 -8.83 -26.81
C GLU A 483 -29.53 -8.36 -27.57
N PRO A 484 -28.86 -7.25 -27.19
CA PRO A 484 -27.63 -6.82 -27.86
C PRO A 484 -26.49 -7.86 -27.74
N LEU A 485 -26.46 -8.60 -26.64
CA LEU A 485 -25.49 -9.66 -26.41
C LEU A 485 -25.79 -10.91 -27.26
N TYR A 486 -27.07 -11.28 -27.43
CA TYR A 486 -27.45 -12.31 -28.40
C TYR A 486 -27.07 -11.91 -29.83
N ALA A 487 -27.40 -10.67 -30.25
CA ALA A 487 -27.04 -10.17 -31.57
C ALA A 487 -25.53 -10.24 -31.82
N SER A 488 -24.70 -9.88 -30.83
CA SER A 488 -23.25 -9.98 -30.94
C SER A 488 -22.74 -11.43 -30.95
N ALA A 489 -23.24 -12.30 -30.06
CA ALA A 489 -22.87 -13.72 -30.02
C ALA A 489 -23.23 -14.46 -31.32
N VAL A 490 -24.36 -14.11 -31.96
CA VAL A 490 -24.77 -14.67 -33.26
C VAL A 490 -23.77 -14.34 -34.37
N ARG A 491 -23.17 -13.13 -34.39
CA ARG A 491 -22.10 -12.78 -35.36
C ARG A 491 -20.92 -13.75 -35.29
N HIS A 492 -20.61 -14.29 -34.12
CA HIS A 492 -19.53 -15.27 -33.95
C HIS A 492 -19.98 -16.72 -34.19
N THR A 493 -21.16 -17.13 -33.71
CA THR A 493 -21.61 -18.52 -33.85
C THR A 493 -21.94 -18.88 -35.29
N VAL A 494 -22.48 -17.95 -36.10
CA VAL A 494 -22.73 -18.22 -37.54
C VAL A 494 -21.42 -18.46 -38.31
N ILE A 495 -20.30 -17.87 -37.88
CA ILE A 495 -18.96 -18.10 -38.44
C ILE A 495 -18.31 -19.37 -37.86
N SER A 496 -18.70 -19.79 -36.65
CA SER A 496 -18.12 -20.94 -35.94
C SER A 496 -19.16 -21.60 -35.02
N PRO A 497 -20.05 -22.48 -35.55
CA PRO A 497 -21.15 -23.06 -34.78
C PRO A 497 -20.68 -23.86 -33.56
N GLN A 498 -19.49 -24.45 -33.62
CA GLN A 498 -18.85 -25.18 -32.52
C GLN A 498 -18.65 -24.36 -31.23
N LEU A 499 -18.73 -23.01 -31.28
CA LEU A 499 -18.76 -22.20 -30.05
C LEU A 499 -19.97 -22.51 -29.16
N LEU A 500 -21.09 -22.98 -29.73
CA LEU A 500 -22.30 -23.36 -28.98
C LEU A 500 -22.12 -24.65 -28.16
N THR A 501 -21.14 -25.49 -28.50
CA THR A 501 -20.93 -26.79 -27.82
C THR A 501 -20.28 -26.59 -26.45
N ARG A 502 -19.40 -25.57 -26.32
CA ARG A 502 -18.85 -25.07 -25.04
C ARG A 502 -19.96 -24.68 -24.05
N VAL A 503 -21.10 -24.18 -24.55
CA VAL A 503 -22.24 -23.75 -23.74
C VAL A 503 -23.38 -24.77 -23.65
N SER A 504 -23.14 -26.03 -24.05
CA SER A 504 -24.07 -27.16 -23.97
C SER A 504 -24.78 -27.36 -22.61
N GLY A 505 -24.10 -27.01 -21.51
CA GLY A 505 -24.65 -27.12 -20.14
C GLY A 505 -25.53 -25.95 -19.68
N PHE A 506 -25.59 -24.84 -20.41
CA PHE A 506 -26.12 -23.57 -19.92
C PHE A 506 -27.61 -23.33 -20.22
N LYS A 507 -28.27 -22.55 -19.37
CA LYS A 507 -29.73 -22.35 -19.43
C LYS A 507 -30.21 -21.58 -20.67
N GLN A 508 -29.45 -20.58 -21.15
CA GLN A 508 -29.87 -19.78 -22.31
C GLN A 508 -29.38 -20.34 -23.65
N LEU A 509 -28.83 -21.56 -23.66
CA LEU A 509 -28.41 -22.26 -24.89
C LEU A 509 -29.54 -22.32 -25.93
N VAL A 510 -30.76 -22.68 -25.54
CA VAL A 510 -31.89 -22.82 -26.48
C VAL A 510 -32.30 -21.47 -27.09
N PRO A 511 -32.47 -20.38 -26.30
CA PRO A 511 -32.57 -19.03 -26.86
C PRO A 511 -31.42 -18.63 -27.81
N LEU A 512 -30.16 -18.87 -27.44
CA LEU A 512 -29.01 -18.48 -28.25
C LEU A 512 -28.95 -19.27 -29.57
N LEU A 513 -29.17 -20.58 -29.51
CA LEU A 513 -29.27 -21.48 -30.67
C LEU A 513 -30.44 -21.07 -31.58
N MET A 514 -31.58 -20.66 -31.03
CA MET A 514 -32.70 -20.16 -31.83
C MET A 514 -32.32 -18.90 -32.62
N HIS A 515 -31.61 -17.94 -32.03
CA HIS A 515 -31.16 -16.74 -32.76
C HIS A 515 -30.07 -17.07 -33.81
N HIS A 516 -29.20 -18.03 -33.52
CA HIS A 516 -28.19 -18.53 -34.46
C HIS A 516 -28.83 -19.19 -35.70
N LEU A 517 -29.78 -20.11 -35.51
CA LEU A 517 -30.51 -20.76 -36.61
C LEU A 517 -31.35 -19.75 -37.40
N LEU A 518 -32.01 -18.79 -36.73
CA LEU A 518 -32.77 -17.72 -37.39
C LEU A 518 -31.88 -16.75 -38.21
N ALA A 519 -30.58 -16.68 -37.92
CA ALA A 519 -29.59 -15.94 -38.70
C ALA A 519 -28.97 -16.77 -39.84
N GLY A 520 -29.37 -18.04 -40.01
CA GLY A 520 -28.89 -18.93 -41.07
C GLY A 520 -27.58 -19.66 -40.73
N GLY A 521 -27.27 -19.88 -39.45
CA GLY A 521 -26.16 -20.73 -39.02
C GLY A 521 -26.52 -22.23 -39.00
N ASP A 522 -25.53 -23.09 -39.22
CA ASP A 522 -25.68 -24.55 -39.24
C ASP A 522 -25.78 -25.16 -37.84
N PHE A 523 -26.61 -26.20 -37.66
CA PHE A 523 -26.76 -26.88 -36.38
C PHE A 523 -25.44 -27.56 -35.94
N PRO A 524 -24.89 -27.30 -34.74
CA PRO A 524 -23.63 -27.91 -34.29
C PRO A 524 -23.78 -29.41 -33.97
N GLU A 525 -23.09 -30.27 -34.72
CA GLU A 525 -23.17 -31.73 -34.56
C GLU A 525 -22.78 -32.21 -33.15
N ASP A 526 -21.82 -31.59 -32.46
CA ASP A 526 -21.42 -32.02 -31.10
C ASP A 526 -22.51 -31.75 -30.02
N LEU A 527 -23.59 -31.02 -30.35
CA LEU A 527 -24.77 -30.92 -29.47
C LEU A 527 -25.69 -32.14 -29.56
N LEU A 528 -25.50 -33.02 -30.55
CA LEU A 528 -26.25 -34.25 -30.73
C LEU A 528 -25.81 -35.28 -29.68
N THR A 529 -26.41 -35.16 -28.50
CA THR A 529 -26.15 -36.01 -27.32
C THR A 529 -27.48 -36.34 -26.64
N ASP A 530 -27.60 -37.52 -26.03
CA ASP A 530 -28.83 -37.95 -25.35
C ASP A 530 -29.27 -36.95 -24.27
N ILE A 531 -28.31 -36.31 -23.60
CA ILE A 531 -28.55 -35.34 -22.51
C ILE A 531 -29.09 -34.01 -23.04
N PHE A 532 -28.71 -33.57 -24.24
CA PHE A 532 -29.25 -32.36 -24.85
C PHE A 532 -30.56 -32.65 -25.59
N LEU A 533 -30.55 -33.65 -26.49
CA LEU A 533 -31.71 -34.00 -27.31
C LEU A 533 -32.87 -34.50 -26.45
N GLY A 534 -32.61 -35.27 -25.38
CA GLY A 534 -33.61 -35.62 -24.39
C GLY A 534 -34.32 -34.39 -23.81
N LYS A 535 -33.61 -33.32 -23.43
CA LYS A 535 -34.21 -32.06 -22.94
C LYS A 535 -35.02 -31.33 -24.02
N VAL A 536 -34.57 -31.38 -25.28
CA VAL A 536 -35.28 -30.80 -26.43
C VAL A 536 -36.61 -31.52 -26.66
N PHE A 537 -36.57 -32.85 -26.77
CA PHE A 537 -37.75 -33.71 -26.93
C PHE A 537 -38.75 -33.56 -25.76
N ASP A 538 -38.24 -33.57 -24.53
CA ASP A 538 -39.00 -33.38 -23.31
C ASP A 538 -39.66 -31.97 -23.24
N SER A 539 -39.06 -30.95 -23.86
CA SER A 539 -39.66 -29.60 -24.01
C SER A 539 -40.72 -29.54 -25.12
N ILE A 540 -40.55 -30.31 -26.20
CA ILE A 540 -41.53 -30.44 -27.29
C ILE A 540 -42.80 -31.14 -26.79
N LEU A 541 -42.67 -32.23 -26.02
CA LEU A 541 -43.79 -32.92 -25.36
C LEU A 541 -44.54 -32.01 -24.37
N LYS A 542 -43.84 -31.05 -23.75
CA LYS A 542 -44.42 -30.00 -22.90
C LYS A 542 -45.06 -28.85 -23.69
N GLY A 543 -45.15 -28.96 -25.02
CA GLY A 543 -45.85 -28.04 -25.91
C GLY A 543 -45.08 -26.76 -26.26
N ASN A 544 -43.76 -26.72 -26.06
CA ASN A 544 -42.97 -25.50 -26.22
C ASN A 544 -42.69 -25.15 -27.70
N LYS A 545 -43.54 -24.30 -28.28
CA LYS A 545 -43.52 -23.95 -29.71
C LYS A 545 -42.23 -23.29 -30.22
N SER A 546 -41.40 -22.67 -29.37
CA SER A 546 -40.12 -22.12 -29.83
C SER A 546 -39.07 -23.19 -30.11
N VAL A 547 -39.18 -24.35 -29.44
CA VAL A 547 -38.24 -25.48 -29.60
C VAL A 547 -38.51 -26.26 -30.88
N LEU A 548 -39.73 -26.20 -31.43
CA LEU A 548 -40.04 -26.79 -32.75
C LEU A 548 -39.16 -26.22 -33.87
N LYS A 549 -38.81 -24.93 -33.81
CA LYS A 549 -37.85 -24.31 -34.76
C LYS A 549 -36.43 -24.87 -34.66
N VAL A 550 -36.04 -25.37 -33.48
CA VAL A 550 -34.76 -26.06 -33.31
C VAL A 550 -34.86 -27.48 -33.89
N ALA A 551 -36.01 -28.15 -33.74
CA ALA A 551 -36.28 -29.45 -34.33
C ALA A 551 -36.32 -29.44 -35.87
N GLU A 552 -36.82 -28.37 -36.48
CA GLU A 552 -36.77 -28.11 -37.94
C GLU A 552 -35.33 -28.15 -38.52
N HIS A 553 -34.30 -27.97 -37.68
CA HIS A 553 -32.88 -27.96 -38.06
C HIS A 553 -32.11 -29.21 -37.58
N LEU A 554 -32.79 -30.24 -37.07
CA LEU A 554 -32.16 -31.52 -36.71
C LEU A 554 -31.93 -32.37 -37.97
N GLY A 555 -30.69 -32.34 -38.45
CA GLY A 555 -30.20 -33.15 -39.56
C GLY A 555 -29.65 -34.52 -39.14
N SER A 556 -28.58 -34.95 -39.82
CA SER A 556 -27.92 -36.23 -39.58
C SER A 556 -27.34 -36.36 -38.17
N GLY A 557 -27.29 -37.58 -37.65
CA GLY A 557 -26.87 -37.92 -36.30
C GLY A 557 -27.90 -37.66 -35.21
N ALA A 558 -29.00 -36.95 -35.47
CA ALA A 558 -29.99 -36.60 -34.44
C ALA A 558 -31.00 -37.73 -34.16
N GLY A 559 -31.44 -38.47 -35.19
CA GLY A 559 -32.51 -39.47 -35.07
C GLY A 559 -32.16 -40.69 -34.20
N ARG A 560 -30.88 -41.05 -34.13
CA ARG A 560 -30.36 -42.14 -33.28
C ARG A 560 -30.68 -41.94 -31.80
N HIS A 561 -30.59 -40.70 -31.31
CA HIS A 561 -30.87 -40.35 -29.90
C HIS A 561 -32.35 -40.30 -29.53
N LEU A 562 -33.26 -40.45 -30.50
CA LEU A 562 -34.70 -40.54 -30.24
C LEU A 562 -35.12 -41.95 -29.81
N LEU A 563 -34.38 -42.98 -30.23
CA LEU A 563 -34.68 -44.37 -29.89
C LEU A 563 -34.35 -44.70 -28.43
N GLY A 564 -35.35 -45.20 -27.71
CA GLY A 564 -35.26 -45.46 -26.26
C GLY A 564 -35.71 -44.28 -25.39
N HIS A 565 -36.24 -43.20 -25.98
CA HIS A 565 -36.94 -42.19 -25.20
C HIS A 565 -38.27 -42.76 -24.67
N PRO A 566 -38.64 -42.58 -23.37
CA PRO A 566 -39.84 -43.20 -22.79
C PRO A 566 -41.19 -42.85 -23.46
N GLU A 567 -41.22 -41.79 -24.25
CA GLU A 567 -42.39 -41.35 -25.03
C GLU A 567 -42.10 -41.27 -26.55
N GLU A 568 -41.27 -42.16 -27.08
CA GLU A 568 -40.80 -42.13 -28.49
C GLU A 568 -41.94 -42.08 -29.53
N GLU A 569 -43.04 -42.84 -29.37
CA GLU A 569 -44.15 -42.85 -30.33
C GLU A 569 -44.77 -41.44 -30.53
N LYS A 570 -45.01 -40.70 -29.45
CA LYS A 570 -45.54 -39.33 -29.48
C LYS A 570 -44.57 -38.33 -30.12
N LEU A 571 -43.27 -38.53 -29.89
CA LEU A 571 -42.24 -37.70 -30.50
C LEU A 571 -42.17 -37.92 -32.01
N TRP A 572 -42.27 -39.17 -32.47
CA TRP A 572 -42.35 -39.46 -33.90
C TRP A 572 -43.58 -38.83 -34.57
N GLU A 573 -44.75 -38.78 -33.92
CA GLU A 573 -45.91 -38.05 -34.45
C GLU A 573 -45.66 -36.53 -34.64
N VAL A 574 -44.88 -35.91 -33.76
CA VAL A 574 -44.62 -34.46 -33.77
C VAL A 574 -43.41 -34.06 -34.63
N LEU A 575 -42.38 -34.91 -34.69
CA LEU A 575 -41.11 -34.63 -35.37
C LEU A 575 -41.12 -35.03 -36.85
N LEU A 576 -41.73 -36.16 -37.20
CA LEU A 576 -41.74 -36.68 -38.58
C LEU A 576 -42.25 -35.68 -39.66
N PRO A 577 -43.20 -34.76 -39.37
CA PRO A 577 -43.60 -33.73 -40.34
C PRO A 577 -42.63 -32.56 -40.52
N ILE A 578 -41.59 -32.44 -39.68
CA ILE A 578 -40.70 -31.25 -39.61
C ILE A 578 -39.19 -31.57 -39.67
N THR A 579 -38.76 -32.82 -39.47
CA THR A 579 -37.35 -33.24 -39.59
C THR A 579 -36.96 -33.66 -41.02
N SER A 580 -35.65 -33.75 -41.31
CA SER A 580 -35.16 -34.23 -42.62
C SER A 580 -35.39 -35.73 -42.86
N ALA A 581 -35.15 -36.20 -44.09
CA ALA A 581 -35.14 -37.63 -44.39
C ALA A 581 -33.95 -38.36 -43.73
N ASP A 582 -32.83 -37.66 -43.54
CA ASP A 582 -31.61 -38.20 -42.94
C ASP A 582 -31.83 -38.51 -41.45
N PHE A 583 -32.58 -37.66 -40.74
CA PHE A 583 -33.04 -37.91 -39.36
C PHE A 583 -33.74 -39.28 -39.22
N VAL A 584 -34.56 -39.65 -40.21
CA VAL A 584 -35.24 -40.96 -40.23
C VAL A 584 -34.25 -42.10 -40.53
N ALA A 585 -33.26 -41.87 -41.39
CA ALA A 585 -32.23 -42.85 -41.73
C ALA A 585 -31.31 -43.16 -40.52
N ASP A 586 -30.87 -42.16 -39.75
CA ASP A 586 -30.05 -42.35 -38.55
C ASP A 586 -30.73 -43.19 -37.48
N ALA A 587 -32.05 -43.00 -37.30
CA ALA A 587 -32.82 -43.83 -36.38
C ALA A 587 -32.86 -45.30 -36.84
N VAL A 588 -33.07 -45.54 -38.14
CA VAL A 588 -33.01 -46.90 -38.70
C VAL A 588 -31.63 -47.53 -38.50
N ASP A 589 -30.56 -46.77 -38.71
CA ASP A 589 -29.18 -47.25 -38.57
C ASP A 589 -28.78 -47.56 -37.12
N GLU A 590 -29.18 -46.72 -36.16
CA GLU A 590 -28.98 -46.97 -34.72
C GLU A 590 -29.78 -48.19 -34.23
N TRP A 591 -31.02 -48.36 -34.71
CA TRP A 591 -31.80 -49.57 -34.42
C TRP A 591 -31.06 -50.83 -34.91
N TRP A 592 -30.45 -50.77 -36.11
CA TRP A 592 -29.59 -51.83 -36.62
C TRP A 592 -28.33 -52.05 -35.77
N GLU A 593 -27.66 -51.00 -35.30
CA GLU A 593 -26.49 -51.14 -34.41
C GLU A 593 -26.84 -51.89 -33.11
N ARG A 594 -27.89 -51.48 -32.40
CA ARG A 594 -28.34 -52.15 -31.15
C ARG A 594 -28.74 -53.60 -31.41
N TYR A 595 -29.44 -53.84 -32.52
CA TYR A 595 -29.84 -55.17 -32.96
C TYR A 595 -28.65 -56.12 -33.25
N LEU A 596 -27.57 -55.60 -33.84
CA LEU A 596 -26.37 -56.39 -34.13
C LEU A 596 -25.50 -56.65 -32.88
N ARG A 597 -25.63 -55.85 -31.83
CA ARG A 597 -24.89 -56.00 -30.55
C ARG A 597 -25.51 -57.02 -29.58
N ASP A 598 -26.71 -57.51 -29.86
CA ASP A 598 -27.51 -58.40 -28.99
C ASP A 598 -27.91 -57.76 -27.64
N GLU A 599 -27.99 -56.43 -27.61
CA GLU A 599 -28.65 -55.66 -26.55
C GLU A 599 -30.17 -55.88 -26.64
N GLU A 600 -30.89 -55.89 -25.51
CA GLU A 600 -32.30 -56.37 -25.39
C GLU A 600 -33.27 -55.70 -26.38
N THR A 601 -33.41 -56.26 -27.59
CA THR A 601 -33.91 -55.47 -28.73
C THR A 601 -35.42 -55.54 -28.88
N VAL A 602 -36.05 -54.36 -28.83
CA VAL A 602 -37.50 -54.17 -28.98
C VAL A 602 -37.87 -54.01 -30.45
N LYS A 603 -39.12 -54.36 -30.80
CA LYS A 603 -39.68 -54.10 -32.14
C LYS A 603 -39.56 -52.60 -32.45
N PRO A 604 -39.10 -52.19 -33.65
CA PRO A 604 -39.08 -50.78 -34.02
C PRO A 604 -40.50 -50.19 -34.02
N VAL A 605 -40.60 -48.90 -33.70
CA VAL A 605 -41.86 -48.13 -33.76
C VAL A 605 -42.50 -48.22 -35.15
N GLN A 606 -43.82 -48.02 -35.21
CA GLN A 606 -44.59 -48.20 -36.44
C GLN A 606 -44.08 -47.30 -37.58
N GLN A 607 -43.67 -46.07 -37.26
CA GLN A 607 -43.16 -45.06 -38.19
C GLN A 607 -41.82 -45.44 -38.85
N LEU A 608 -41.00 -46.27 -38.19
CA LEU A 608 -39.71 -46.73 -38.73
C LEU A 608 -39.76 -48.14 -39.34
N SER A 609 -40.80 -48.92 -39.04
CA SER A 609 -40.89 -50.35 -39.37
C SER A 609 -40.71 -50.65 -40.86
N GLU A 610 -41.27 -49.81 -41.75
CA GLU A 610 -41.12 -49.99 -43.20
C GLU A 610 -39.68 -49.70 -43.68
N SER A 611 -39.06 -48.63 -43.17
CA SER A 611 -37.66 -48.27 -43.48
C SER A 611 -36.65 -49.29 -42.96
N VAL A 612 -36.91 -49.89 -41.80
CA VAL A 612 -36.13 -51.04 -41.27
C VAL A 612 -36.27 -52.25 -42.21
N ILE A 613 -37.50 -52.63 -42.60
CA ILE A 613 -37.74 -53.79 -43.48
C ILE A 613 -37.10 -53.59 -44.88
N ASN A 614 -37.08 -52.36 -45.39
CA ASN A 614 -36.47 -52.04 -46.69
C ASN A 614 -34.92 -52.00 -46.65
N SER A 615 -34.30 -51.81 -45.48
CA SER A 615 -32.83 -51.74 -45.31
C SER A 615 -32.16 -53.08 -44.96
N VAL A 616 -32.92 -54.15 -44.67
CA VAL A 616 -32.37 -55.46 -44.27
C VAL A 616 -31.30 -55.99 -45.24
N LEU A 617 -31.50 -55.83 -46.55
CA LEU A 617 -30.57 -56.33 -47.58
C LEU A 617 -29.18 -55.70 -47.50
N THR A 618 -29.08 -54.41 -47.17
CA THR A 618 -27.80 -53.69 -47.14
C THR A 618 -27.09 -53.78 -45.79
N LYS A 619 -27.81 -54.14 -44.72
CA LYS A 619 -27.28 -54.22 -43.35
C LYS A 619 -26.88 -55.63 -42.90
N VAL A 620 -27.42 -56.69 -43.53
CA VAL A 620 -27.23 -58.09 -43.08
C VAL A 620 -26.50 -58.96 -44.14
N ASP A 621 -25.93 -58.37 -45.20
CA ASP A 621 -25.03 -59.11 -46.09
C ASP A 621 -23.73 -59.54 -45.37
N GLY A 622 -23.13 -60.64 -45.80
CA GLY A 622 -21.98 -61.31 -45.14
C GLY A 622 -22.26 -61.89 -43.75
N SER A 623 -23.37 -61.54 -43.12
CA SER A 623 -23.61 -61.71 -41.68
C SER A 623 -24.08 -63.12 -41.30
N SER A 624 -24.14 -63.43 -40.00
CA SER A 624 -24.64 -64.73 -39.55
C SER A 624 -26.15 -64.85 -39.77
N ILE A 625 -26.59 -65.99 -40.32
CA ILE A 625 -28.02 -66.29 -40.49
C ILE A 625 -28.80 -66.26 -39.15
N THR A 626 -28.14 -66.48 -38.01
CA THR A 626 -28.75 -66.33 -36.67
C THR A 626 -29.35 -64.93 -36.47
N LEU A 627 -28.81 -63.89 -37.10
CA LEU A 627 -29.37 -62.53 -37.07
C LEU A 627 -30.63 -62.42 -37.92
N VAL A 628 -30.74 -63.12 -39.06
CA VAL A 628 -31.99 -63.16 -39.85
C VAL A 628 -33.07 -63.99 -39.15
N ILE A 629 -32.67 -65.07 -38.48
CA ILE A 629 -33.54 -65.92 -37.65
C ILE A 629 -34.17 -65.10 -36.51
N LYS A 630 -33.38 -64.34 -35.76
CA LYS A 630 -33.87 -63.43 -34.72
C LYS A 630 -34.81 -62.36 -35.31
N LEU A 631 -34.48 -61.79 -36.47
CA LEU A 631 -35.24 -60.70 -37.12
C LEU A 631 -36.64 -61.17 -37.52
N LEU A 632 -36.72 -62.39 -38.06
CA LEU A 632 -37.98 -63.07 -38.39
C LEU A 632 -38.80 -63.46 -37.15
N LYS A 633 -38.23 -63.49 -35.94
CA LYS A 633 -39.01 -63.63 -34.70
C LYS A 633 -39.49 -62.28 -34.16
N LEU A 634 -38.71 -61.21 -34.34
CA LEU A 634 -39.03 -59.85 -33.89
C LEU A 634 -40.06 -59.12 -34.77
N LEU A 635 -40.01 -59.33 -36.09
CA LEU A 635 -40.86 -58.65 -37.08
C LEU A 635 -41.81 -59.64 -37.78
N PRO A 636 -43.02 -59.90 -37.24
CA PRO A 636 -44.01 -60.79 -37.87
C PRO A 636 -44.44 -60.33 -39.27
N GLU A 637 -44.35 -59.03 -39.54
CA GLU A 637 -44.87 -58.36 -40.74
C GLU A 637 -43.98 -58.52 -41.99
N ILE A 638 -42.75 -59.04 -41.85
CA ILE A 638 -41.91 -59.46 -42.98
C ILE A 638 -42.66 -60.54 -43.78
N SER A 639 -42.95 -60.26 -45.05
CA SER A 639 -43.66 -61.17 -45.95
C SER A 639 -42.77 -62.30 -46.49
N GLU A 640 -43.40 -63.40 -46.92
CA GLU A 640 -42.69 -64.52 -47.56
C GLU A 640 -41.93 -64.06 -48.83
N SER A 641 -42.49 -63.10 -49.57
CA SER A 641 -41.87 -62.48 -50.75
C SER A 641 -40.61 -61.67 -50.43
N GLN A 642 -40.60 -60.88 -49.35
CA GLN A 642 -39.41 -60.10 -48.95
C GLN A 642 -38.28 -61.04 -48.53
N PHE A 643 -38.57 -62.02 -47.67
CA PHE A 643 -37.58 -63.01 -47.26
C PHE A 643 -37.04 -63.84 -48.45
N GLN A 644 -37.87 -64.17 -49.44
CA GLN A 644 -37.39 -64.83 -50.68
C GLN A 644 -36.39 -63.98 -51.49
N GLY A 645 -36.49 -62.65 -51.45
CA GLY A 645 -35.49 -61.76 -52.03
C GLY A 645 -34.17 -61.86 -51.28
N TRP A 646 -34.20 -61.78 -49.95
CA TRP A 646 -33.01 -61.86 -49.10
C TRP A 646 -32.24 -63.17 -49.30
N MET A 647 -32.94 -64.30 -49.43
CA MET A 647 -32.28 -65.60 -49.63
C MET A 647 -31.72 -65.84 -51.04
N ALA A 648 -32.08 -65.01 -52.02
CA ALA A 648 -31.50 -65.08 -53.36
C ALA A 648 -30.09 -64.47 -53.38
N ASP A 649 -29.99 -63.19 -53.03
CA ASP A 649 -28.84 -62.35 -53.40
C ASP A 649 -27.73 -62.29 -52.33
N VAL A 650 -28.04 -62.58 -51.06
CA VAL A 650 -27.10 -62.41 -49.92
C VAL A 650 -26.27 -63.67 -49.60
N GLY A 651 -25.04 -63.47 -49.12
CA GLY A 651 -24.16 -64.52 -48.59
C GLY A 651 -24.09 -64.56 -47.06
N PHE A 652 -24.77 -65.51 -46.42
CA PHE A 652 -24.76 -65.65 -44.96
C PHE A 652 -23.70 -66.64 -44.44
N SER A 653 -23.17 -66.37 -43.25
CA SER A 653 -22.38 -67.32 -42.46
C SER A 653 -23.27 -68.15 -41.51
N TRP A 654 -22.85 -69.38 -41.19
CA TRP A 654 -23.70 -70.37 -40.50
C TRP A 654 -22.96 -70.97 -39.30
N ALA A 655 -23.56 -70.89 -38.11
CA ALA A 655 -23.10 -71.63 -36.95
C ALA A 655 -23.76 -73.03 -36.89
N LEU A 656 -23.19 -73.91 -36.07
CA LEU A 656 -23.70 -75.28 -35.89
C LEU A 656 -25.16 -75.26 -35.37
N GLY A 657 -26.06 -75.89 -36.12
CA GLY A 657 -27.49 -75.99 -35.79
C GLY A 657 -28.37 -74.83 -36.31
N ASP A 658 -27.80 -73.79 -36.91
CA ASP A 658 -28.59 -72.63 -37.41
C ASP A 658 -29.56 -73.02 -38.52
N HIS A 659 -29.19 -73.99 -39.35
CA HIS A 659 -30.04 -74.57 -40.39
C HIS A 659 -31.36 -75.13 -39.83
N LYS A 660 -31.34 -75.66 -38.61
CA LYS A 660 -32.55 -76.17 -37.95
C LYS A 660 -33.39 -75.03 -37.37
N LYS A 661 -32.76 -74.07 -36.69
CA LYS A 661 -33.44 -72.88 -36.14
C LYS A 661 -34.23 -72.10 -37.22
N LEU A 662 -33.69 -71.97 -38.43
CA LEU A 662 -34.40 -71.33 -39.55
C LEU A 662 -35.50 -72.23 -40.14
N ALA A 663 -35.30 -73.55 -40.16
CA ALA A 663 -36.30 -74.49 -40.61
C ALA A 663 -37.54 -74.51 -39.70
N ASP A 664 -37.33 -74.51 -38.39
CA ASP A 664 -38.39 -74.42 -37.37
C ASP A 664 -39.21 -73.12 -37.59
N LEU A 665 -38.56 -72.01 -37.93
CA LEU A 665 -39.20 -70.73 -38.29
C LEU A 665 -40.04 -70.78 -39.57
N LEU A 666 -39.55 -71.46 -40.61
CA LEU A 666 -40.31 -71.66 -41.84
C LEU A 666 -41.59 -72.44 -41.55
N LEU A 667 -41.50 -73.49 -40.72
CA LEU A 667 -42.60 -74.32 -40.26
C LEU A 667 -43.64 -73.49 -39.46
N GLU A 668 -43.18 -72.70 -38.48
CA GLU A 668 -44.00 -71.75 -37.71
C GLU A 668 -44.78 -70.79 -38.65
N ARG A 669 -44.10 -70.17 -39.62
CA ARG A 669 -44.67 -69.22 -40.59
C ARG A 669 -45.39 -69.84 -41.79
N LYS A 670 -45.34 -71.18 -41.95
CA LYS A 670 -45.92 -71.97 -43.07
C LYS A 670 -45.40 -71.60 -44.47
N TRP A 671 -44.15 -71.16 -44.57
CA TRP A 671 -43.51 -70.63 -45.79
C TRP A 671 -43.10 -71.72 -46.79
N SER A 672 -44.11 -72.36 -47.38
CA SER A 672 -43.98 -73.51 -48.30
C SER A 672 -43.36 -73.15 -49.65
N ILE A 673 -43.61 -71.96 -50.19
CA ILE A 673 -43.05 -71.51 -51.47
C ILE A 673 -41.53 -71.31 -51.32
N THR A 674 -41.13 -70.69 -50.21
CA THR A 674 -39.71 -70.46 -49.87
C THR A 674 -39.00 -71.76 -49.61
N THR A 675 -39.57 -72.65 -48.79
CA THR A 675 -38.98 -73.96 -48.51
C THR A 675 -38.75 -74.75 -49.79
N LYS A 676 -39.69 -74.69 -50.76
CA LYS A 676 -39.52 -75.28 -52.08
C LYS A 676 -38.43 -74.62 -52.92
N LYS A 677 -38.22 -73.29 -52.83
CA LYS A 677 -37.08 -72.62 -53.47
C LYS A 677 -35.74 -73.01 -52.83
N LEU A 678 -35.66 -73.02 -51.49
CA LEU A 678 -34.43 -73.36 -50.75
C LEU A 678 -33.95 -74.79 -51.04
N ARG A 679 -34.87 -75.75 -51.22
CA ARG A 679 -34.58 -77.13 -51.65
C ARG A 679 -33.77 -77.18 -52.96
N TRP A 680 -34.09 -76.29 -53.91
CA TRP A 680 -33.44 -76.20 -55.22
C TRP A 680 -32.33 -75.14 -55.27
N SER A 681 -31.88 -74.63 -54.12
CA SER A 681 -30.74 -73.72 -54.05
C SER A 681 -29.42 -74.46 -54.25
N TRP A 682 -28.44 -73.77 -54.83
CA TRP A 682 -27.05 -74.25 -54.96
C TRP A 682 -26.24 -74.09 -53.66
N LYS A 683 -26.75 -73.34 -52.67
CA LYS A 683 -26.13 -73.15 -51.34
C LYS A 683 -26.52 -74.34 -50.42
N ARG A 684 -25.55 -75.14 -49.98
CA ARG A 684 -25.75 -76.42 -49.24
C ARG A 684 -26.47 -76.23 -47.90
N GLU A 685 -26.26 -75.10 -47.26
CA GLU A 685 -26.85 -74.72 -45.98
C GLU A 685 -28.35 -74.45 -46.12
N LEU A 686 -28.76 -73.90 -47.26
CA LEU A 686 -30.18 -73.70 -47.61
C LEU A 686 -30.88 -75.02 -47.93
N GLN A 687 -30.14 -76.01 -48.46
CA GLN A 687 -30.65 -77.37 -48.59
C GLN A 687 -30.84 -78.04 -47.23
N LEU A 688 -29.94 -77.84 -46.25
CA LEU A 688 -30.11 -78.31 -44.87
C LEU A 688 -31.35 -77.67 -44.19
N VAL A 689 -31.58 -76.36 -44.41
CA VAL A 689 -32.80 -75.69 -43.95
C VAL A 689 -34.06 -76.33 -44.57
N ALA A 690 -34.07 -76.53 -45.89
CA ALA A 690 -35.20 -77.16 -46.58
C ALA A 690 -35.39 -78.65 -46.21
N TRP A 691 -34.32 -79.34 -45.80
CA TRP A 691 -34.35 -80.71 -45.30
C TRP A 691 -35.09 -80.79 -43.96
N HIS A 692 -34.74 -79.92 -43.01
CA HIS A 692 -35.42 -79.85 -41.72
C HIS A 692 -36.86 -79.28 -41.82
N ALA A 693 -37.11 -78.34 -42.75
CA ALA A 693 -38.44 -77.76 -43.00
C ALA A 693 -39.31 -78.60 -43.96
N SER A 694 -38.88 -79.82 -44.29
CA SER A 694 -39.47 -80.64 -45.37
C SER A 694 -40.95 -80.99 -45.18
N GLU A 695 -41.53 -80.80 -44.00
CA GLU A 695 -42.98 -80.96 -43.81
C GLU A 695 -43.84 -79.98 -44.65
N LEU A 696 -43.30 -78.80 -44.98
CA LEU A 696 -43.96 -77.79 -45.82
C LEU A 696 -43.92 -78.10 -47.32
N LEU A 697 -43.04 -79.01 -47.74
CA LEU A 697 -42.89 -79.36 -49.15
C LEU A 697 -44.10 -80.17 -49.64
N PRO A 698 -44.57 -79.98 -50.88
CA PRO A 698 -45.53 -80.90 -51.51
C PRO A 698 -45.04 -82.35 -51.45
N TRP A 699 -45.95 -83.33 -51.43
CA TRP A 699 -45.58 -84.75 -51.24
C TRP A 699 -44.44 -85.25 -52.16
N PRO A 700 -44.39 -84.93 -53.48
CA PRO A 700 -43.27 -85.33 -54.34
C PRO A 700 -41.93 -84.67 -53.98
N ASP A 701 -41.97 -83.52 -53.31
CA ASP A 701 -40.79 -82.74 -52.94
C ASP A 701 -40.21 -83.12 -51.56
N LYS A 702 -40.94 -83.89 -50.74
CA LYS A 702 -40.45 -84.36 -49.42
C LYS A 702 -39.32 -85.39 -49.53
N PHE A 703 -39.28 -86.16 -50.62
CA PHE A 703 -38.34 -87.27 -50.80
C PHE A 703 -37.13 -86.82 -51.64
N TRP A 704 -35.96 -86.80 -51.01
CA TRP A 704 -34.66 -86.46 -51.61
C TRP A 704 -33.52 -86.99 -50.71
N ILE A 705 -32.27 -86.68 -51.05
CA ILE A 705 -31.07 -87.17 -50.34
C ILE A 705 -30.69 -86.14 -49.25
N PRO A 706 -30.34 -86.56 -48.02
CA PRO A 706 -29.87 -85.63 -46.99
C PRO A 706 -28.52 -84.99 -47.36
N PRO A 707 -28.32 -83.68 -47.14
CA PRO A 707 -26.98 -83.09 -47.22
C PRO A 707 -26.07 -83.57 -46.08
N GLU A 708 -24.75 -83.50 -46.31
CA GLU A 708 -23.73 -83.92 -45.34
C GLU A 708 -23.60 -82.98 -44.10
N ASP A 709 -22.99 -83.47 -43.02
CA ASP A 709 -22.54 -82.75 -41.80
C ASP A 709 -23.57 -82.25 -40.76
N ALA A 710 -24.58 -83.05 -40.40
CA ALA A 710 -25.48 -82.74 -39.28
C ALA A 710 -24.88 -82.93 -37.83
N ASN A 711 -23.66 -82.40 -37.44
CA ASN A 711 -22.85 -82.89 -36.25
C ASN A 711 -22.16 -81.95 -35.13
N GLN A 712 -20.83 -81.59 -35.14
CA GLN A 712 -19.88 -81.54 -33.94
C GLN A 712 -19.34 -80.17 -33.30
N SER A 713 -18.61 -80.16 -32.14
CA SER A 713 -18.42 -78.97 -31.19
C SER A 713 -17.19 -78.84 -30.13
N PHE A 714 -16.70 -77.61 -29.66
CA PHE A 714 -16.00 -77.08 -28.33
C PHE A 714 -14.61 -76.21 -28.18
N GLN A 715 -14.25 -75.49 -27.02
CA GLN A 715 -13.24 -74.30 -26.74
C GLN A 715 -12.67 -74.05 -25.21
N HIS A 716 -11.82 -73.11 -24.55
CA HIS A 716 -10.70 -72.01 -24.65
C HIS A 716 -10.09 -71.33 -23.25
N VAL A 717 -9.14 -70.28 -23.20
CA VAL A 717 -8.61 -69.16 -22.18
C VAL A 717 -7.51 -69.30 -20.96
N ASN A 718 -6.80 -68.38 -20.13
CA ASN A 718 -6.41 -66.88 -19.83
C ASN A 718 -5.21 -66.54 -18.71
N SER A 719 -4.69 -65.26 -18.34
CA SER A 719 -3.59 -64.86 -17.26
C SER A 719 -3.30 -63.32 -16.71
N ASN A 720 -2.38 -62.93 -15.70
CA ASN A 720 -2.02 -61.50 -15.13
C ASN A 720 -0.79 -61.11 -14.08
N VAL A 721 -0.44 -59.82 -13.62
CA VAL A 721 0.80 -59.27 -12.78
C VAL A 721 0.76 -57.83 -11.94
N ALA A 722 1.72 -57.32 -11.03
CA ALA A 722 1.77 -55.98 -10.18
C ALA A 722 3.14 -55.35 -9.46
N THR A 723 3.22 -54.11 -8.78
CA THR A 723 4.45 -53.30 -8.15
C THR A 723 4.31 -52.16 -6.96
N GLY A 724 5.35 -51.32 -6.46
CA GLY A 724 5.33 -50.20 -5.33
C GLY A 724 6.60 -49.24 -4.89
N SER A 725 6.59 -48.22 -3.91
CA SER A 725 7.68 -47.14 -3.50
C SER A 725 7.73 -46.29 -2.09
N MET A 726 8.57 -45.18 -1.78
CA MET A 726 8.83 -44.41 -0.42
C MET A 726 9.50 -42.90 -0.29
N GLY A 727 9.84 -42.21 0.91
CA GLY A 727 10.32 -40.72 1.16
C GLY A 727 11.08 -40.13 2.49
N LEU A 728 11.31 -38.76 2.79
CA LEU A 728 12.25 -38.08 3.88
C LEU A 728 11.99 -36.66 4.69
N LYS A 729 12.97 -35.73 5.14
CA LYS A 729 12.99 -34.68 6.33
C LYS A 729 13.76 -33.22 6.26
N LYS A 730 13.62 -32.20 7.21
CA LYS A 730 14.20 -30.73 7.33
C LYS A 730 14.68 -30.13 8.78
N GLU A 731 15.13 -28.82 9.02
CA GLU A 731 15.77 -28.14 10.26
C GLU A 731 15.57 -26.54 10.56
N MET A 732 16.28 -25.78 11.50
CA MET A 732 16.14 -24.27 11.87
C MET A 732 17.38 -23.28 11.69
N LYS A 733 17.15 -22.01 11.27
CA LYS A 733 18.15 -20.91 11.05
C LYS A 733 17.65 -19.44 11.26
N ILE A 734 18.56 -18.47 11.51
CA ILE A 734 18.36 -17.00 11.56
C ILE A 734 19.19 -16.30 10.46
N LEU A 735 18.58 -15.38 9.70
CA LEU A 735 19.21 -14.48 8.72
C LEU A 735 19.07 -13.02 9.16
N PHE A 736 20.20 -12.33 9.36
CA PHE A 736 20.31 -10.91 9.69
C PHE A 736 20.72 -10.11 8.45
N LEU A 737 20.02 -9.02 8.16
CA LEU A 737 20.16 -8.20 6.95
C LEU A 737 20.42 -6.75 7.37
N ALA A 738 21.62 -6.24 7.09
CA ALA A 738 22.05 -4.91 7.54
C ALA A 738 22.18 -3.91 6.38
N ALA A 739 21.48 -2.77 6.48
CA ALA A 739 21.62 -1.65 5.54
C ALA A 739 21.82 -0.31 6.26
N ASN A 740 22.85 0.42 5.83
CA ASN A 740 23.38 1.63 6.45
C ASN A 740 24.04 2.50 5.35
N PRO A 741 23.28 3.00 4.36
CA PRO A 741 23.82 3.72 3.21
C PRO A 741 24.48 5.06 3.61
N ILE A 742 25.46 5.50 2.83
CA ILE A 742 26.36 6.62 3.19
C ILE A 742 25.61 7.97 3.29
N ALA A 743 24.51 8.13 2.56
CA ALA A 743 23.64 9.31 2.65
C ALA A 743 22.83 9.39 3.96
N SER A 744 22.69 8.27 4.69
CA SER A 744 21.91 8.17 5.94
C SER A 744 22.76 8.45 7.20
N GLY A 745 22.10 8.66 8.33
CA GLY A 745 22.79 8.74 9.63
C GLY A 745 23.46 7.41 9.99
N ARG A 746 24.72 7.41 10.42
CA ARG A 746 25.47 6.14 10.60
C ARG A 746 25.00 5.37 11.85
N LEU A 747 24.32 4.24 11.63
CA LEU A 747 23.89 3.31 12.68
C LEU A 747 25.01 2.33 13.11
N ALA A 748 24.92 1.76 14.31
CA ALA A 748 25.89 0.80 14.89
C ALA A 748 25.52 -0.69 14.64
N LEU A 749 25.17 -1.05 13.41
CA LEU A 749 24.60 -2.37 13.06
C LEU A 749 25.55 -3.56 13.30
N ASP A 750 26.86 -3.33 13.23
CA ASP A 750 27.91 -4.31 13.54
C ASP A 750 27.92 -4.70 15.03
N GLU A 751 27.68 -3.73 15.91
CA GLU A 751 27.52 -3.96 17.35
C GLU A 751 26.20 -4.68 17.68
N GLU A 752 25.14 -4.52 16.89
CA GLU A 752 23.93 -5.34 17.02
C GLU A 752 24.17 -6.79 16.64
N ALA A 753 24.68 -7.06 15.43
CA ALA A 753 24.93 -8.44 14.99
C ALA A 753 25.87 -9.18 15.97
N ARG A 754 26.91 -8.50 16.46
CA ARG A 754 27.82 -9.01 17.49
C ARG A 754 27.09 -9.30 18.80
N SER A 755 26.27 -8.36 19.30
CA SER A 755 25.49 -8.53 20.52
C SER A 755 24.52 -9.72 20.42
N ILE A 756 23.86 -9.91 19.28
CA ILE A 756 22.97 -11.05 19.02
C ILE A 756 23.76 -12.36 19.04
N GLU A 757 24.84 -12.47 18.28
CA GLU A 757 25.59 -13.73 18.16
C GLU A 757 26.23 -14.15 19.48
N GLU A 758 26.72 -13.21 20.29
CA GLU A 758 27.22 -13.48 21.64
C GLU A 758 26.14 -14.10 22.56
N LYS A 759 24.88 -13.63 22.49
CA LYS A 759 23.77 -14.22 23.26
C LYS A 759 23.30 -15.57 22.69
N VAL A 760 23.38 -15.79 21.38
CA VAL A 760 23.06 -17.08 20.75
C VAL A 760 24.10 -18.14 21.12
N ARG A 761 25.40 -17.83 21.00
CA ARG A 761 26.52 -18.74 21.32
C ARG A 761 26.54 -19.18 22.79
N SER A 762 26.11 -18.31 23.70
CA SER A 762 26.01 -18.59 25.14
C SER A 762 24.72 -19.31 25.57
N SER A 763 23.86 -19.70 24.62
CA SER A 763 22.54 -20.30 24.90
C SER A 763 22.52 -21.82 25.03
N LYS A 764 21.42 -22.34 25.60
CA LYS A 764 21.18 -23.78 25.79
C LYS A 764 21.09 -24.57 24.48
N HIS A 765 20.51 -24.00 23.42
CA HIS A 765 20.25 -24.69 22.16
C HIS A 765 21.08 -24.14 20.98
N ARG A 766 22.24 -23.51 21.26
CA ARG A 766 23.16 -22.94 20.26
C ARG A 766 23.45 -23.88 19.07
N ASP A 767 23.57 -25.20 19.31
CA ASP A 767 23.94 -26.20 18.28
C ASP A 767 22.75 -26.51 17.32
N SER A 768 21.59 -25.93 17.59
CA SER A 768 20.37 -25.98 16.77
C SER A 768 19.91 -24.59 16.30
N VAL A 769 20.81 -23.58 16.39
CA VAL A 769 20.57 -22.21 15.92
C VAL A 769 21.73 -21.76 15.04
N ILE A 770 21.50 -21.70 13.73
CA ILE A 770 22.48 -21.15 12.78
C ILE A 770 22.23 -19.65 12.62
N PHE A 771 23.23 -18.81 12.89
CA PHE A 771 23.19 -17.37 12.60
C PHE A 771 23.91 -17.04 11.29
N ARG A 772 23.38 -16.08 10.53
CA ARG A 772 23.90 -15.56 9.26
C ARG A 772 23.68 -14.07 9.18
N SER A 773 24.63 -13.34 8.59
CA SER A 773 24.59 -11.89 8.46
C SER A 773 24.99 -11.45 7.05
N CYS A 774 24.11 -10.76 6.34
CA CYS A 774 24.41 -10.08 5.09
C CYS A 774 24.57 -8.58 5.36
N TRP A 775 25.58 -7.97 4.72
CA TRP A 775 26.01 -6.59 4.97
C TRP A 775 25.90 -5.75 3.70
N ALA A 776 25.61 -4.46 3.88
CA ALA A 776 25.37 -3.51 2.79
C ALA A 776 24.23 -3.93 1.83
N VAL A 777 23.18 -4.53 2.41
CA VAL A 777 22.08 -5.18 1.68
C VAL A 777 21.34 -4.20 0.77
N ARG A 778 21.13 -4.64 -0.48
CA ARG A 778 20.31 -4.01 -1.53
C ARG A 778 18.98 -4.75 -1.70
N PRO A 779 17.95 -4.13 -2.31
CA PRO A 779 16.67 -4.79 -2.58
C PRO A 779 16.78 -6.11 -3.38
N ALA A 780 17.76 -6.20 -4.28
CA ALA A 780 18.01 -7.41 -5.08
C ALA A 780 18.58 -8.58 -4.25
N ASP A 781 19.41 -8.28 -3.24
CA ASP A 781 20.08 -9.29 -2.41
C ASP A 781 19.10 -10.07 -1.53
N LEU A 782 17.93 -9.47 -1.22
CA LEU A 782 16.93 -10.05 -0.31
C LEU A 782 16.43 -11.41 -0.80
N GLN A 783 16.11 -11.52 -2.10
CA GLN A 783 15.63 -12.77 -2.68
C GLN A 783 16.72 -13.84 -2.63
N GLN A 784 17.95 -13.46 -3.01
CA GLN A 784 19.10 -14.37 -3.01
C GLN A 784 19.39 -14.89 -1.60
N ALA A 785 19.51 -14.00 -0.61
CA ALA A 785 19.84 -14.35 0.77
C ALA A 785 18.77 -15.24 1.43
N ILE A 786 17.48 -15.00 1.17
CA ILE A 786 16.39 -15.84 1.68
C ILE A 786 16.39 -17.22 0.99
N LEU A 787 16.61 -17.28 -0.32
CA LEU A 787 16.64 -18.54 -1.09
C LEU A 787 17.88 -19.40 -0.80
N GLU A 788 19.05 -18.79 -0.60
CA GLU A 788 20.29 -19.51 -0.26
C GLU A 788 20.26 -20.07 1.17
N GLU A 789 19.67 -19.35 2.12
CA GLU A 789 19.72 -19.74 3.52
C GLU A 789 18.47 -20.48 4.03
N ASP A 790 17.28 -20.41 3.40
CA ASP A 790 16.05 -21.05 3.91
C ASP A 790 15.81 -20.70 5.42
N PRO A 791 15.69 -19.40 5.75
CA PRO A 791 15.71 -18.93 7.14
C PRO A 791 14.38 -19.18 7.87
N THR A 792 14.46 -19.58 9.13
CA THR A 792 13.31 -19.64 10.05
C THR A 792 12.98 -18.26 10.63
N VAL A 793 13.99 -17.40 10.74
CA VAL A 793 13.86 -16.02 11.22
C VAL A 793 14.57 -15.08 10.25
N VAL A 794 13.90 -14.02 9.82
CA VAL A 794 14.51 -12.91 9.07
C VAL A 794 14.53 -11.68 9.96
N HIS A 795 15.70 -11.08 10.15
CA HIS A 795 15.89 -9.83 10.87
C HIS A 795 16.44 -8.80 9.88
N PHE A 796 15.75 -7.68 9.72
CA PHE A 796 16.28 -6.50 9.05
C PHE A 796 16.67 -5.47 10.11
N SER A 797 17.86 -4.86 9.97
CA SER A 797 18.30 -3.73 10.77
C SER A 797 18.85 -2.62 9.87
N GLY A 798 18.41 -1.38 10.12
CA GLY A 798 18.67 -0.23 9.26
C GLY A 798 17.65 0.89 9.45
N HIS A 799 17.68 1.91 8.59
CA HIS A 799 16.74 3.03 8.70
C HIS A 799 15.33 2.68 8.24
N GLY A 800 14.34 3.28 8.91
CA GLY A 800 12.95 3.31 8.45
C GLY A 800 12.69 4.57 7.62
N GLY A 801 12.00 4.42 6.49
CA GLY A 801 11.53 5.53 5.66
C GLY A 801 10.26 6.20 6.20
N GLY A 802 10.12 6.26 7.53
CA GLY A 802 8.84 6.41 8.20
C GLY A 802 7.89 5.25 7.90
N THR A 803 6.58 5.51 7.91
CA THR A 803 5.52 4.53 7.65
C THR A 803 5.52 3.92 6.24
N ILE A 804 6.38 4.38 5.33
CA ILE A 804 6.38 4.03 3.90
C ILE A 804 7.15 2.74 3.61
N GLY A 805 8.21 2.44 4.37
CA GLY A 805 9.07 1.28 4.12
C GLY A 805 10.39 1.31 4.87
N ILE A 806 11.34 0.47 4.45
CA ILE A 806 12.69 0.36 5.02
C ILE A 806 13.76 0.75 4.00
N VAL A 807 14.82 1.41 4.47
CA VAL A 807 15.87 1.98 3.63
C VAL A 807 17.01 0.99 3.45
N MET A 808 17.35 0.70 2.21
CA MET A 808 18.42 -0.20 1.79
C MET A 808 19.51 0.54 1.00
N HIS A 809 20.61 -0.13 0.69
CA HIS A 809 21.56 0.39 -0.29
C HIS A 809 20.94 0.35 -1.70
N SER A 810 21.20 1.37 -2.50
CA SER A 810 20.93 1.31 -3.94
C SER A 810 22.07 0.62 -4.70
N ASP A 811 21.93 0.51 -6.03
CA ASP A 811 23.02 0.05 -6.89
C ASP A 811 24.14 1.08 -7.08
N SER A 812 23.86 2.38 -6.96
CA SER A 812 24.87 3.45 -6.97
C SER A 812 25.54 3.62 -5.60
N MET A 813 26.84 3.92 -5.63
CA MET A 813 27.71 3.90 -4.45
C MET A 813 27.36 4.99 -3.43
N GLY A 814 26.69 4.60 -2.35
CA GLY A 814 26.38 5.45 -1.20
C GLY A 814 24.94 5.94 -1.12
N ASP A 815 24.18 5.83 -2.22
CA ASP A 815 22.78 6.26 -2.32
C ASP A 815 21.81 5.25 -1.68
N GLU A 816 20.64 5.77 -1.30
CA GLU A 816 19.56 5.02 -0.65
C GLU A 816 18.58 4.38 -1.64
N SER A 817 17.94 3.28 -1.22
CA SER A 817 16.80 2.68 -1.93
C SER A 817 15.71 2.31 -0.94
N LEU A 818 14.54 2.94 -1.04
CA LEU A 818 13.41 2.67 -0.15
C LEU A 818 12.60 1.47 -0.65
N VAL A 819 12.62 0.37 0.10
CA VAL A 819 11.75 -0.79 -0.13
C VAL A 819 10.44 -0.56 0.62
N THR A 820 9.33 -0.43 -0.12
CA THR A 820 8.03 -0.11 0.50
C THR A 820 7.45 -1.28 1.29
N SER A 821 6.48 -0.97 2.16
CA SER A 821 5.69 -1.95 2.92
C SER A 821 5.14 -3.08 2.04
N ASP A 822 4.62 -2.75 0.87
CA ASP A 822 4.02 -3.72 -0.07
C ASP A 822 5.07 -4.60 -0.73
N MET A 823 6.21 -4.02 -1.14
CA MET A 823 7.33 -4.77 -1.74
C MET A 823 7.91 -5.78 -0.76
N LEU A 824 8.08 -5.38 0.51
CA LEU A 824 8.55 -6.25 1.58
C LEU A 824 7.52 -7.34 1.93
N THR A 825 6.24 -6.98 1.98
CA THR A 825 5.13 -7.92 2.21
C THR A 825 5.04 -8.95 1.09
N GLU A 826 5.11 -8.53 -0.17
CA GLU A 826 5.00 -9.41 -1.34
C GLU A 826 6.19 -10.38 -1.42
N LEU A 827 7.40 -9.89 -1.20
CA LEU A 827 8.60 -10.72 -1.07
C LEU A 827 8.41 -11.82 0.00
N LEU A 828 7.97 -11.42 1.20
CA LEU A 828 7.75 -12.35 2.31
C LEU A 828 6.55 -13.26 2.07
N ARG A 829 5.53 -12.83 1.32
CA ARG A 829 4.38 -13.67 0.90
C ARG A 829 4.81 -14.77 -0.05
N VAL A 830 5.73 -14.47 -0.97
CA VAL A 830 6.28 -15.41 -1.95
C VAL A 830 7.29 -16.37 -1.32
N LEU A 831 8.13 -15.91 -0.38
CA LEU A 831 9.21 -16.69 0.24
C LEU A 831 8.91 -17.15 1.69
N LYS A 832 7.64 -17.19 2.12
CA LYS A 832 7.24 -17.59 3.49
C LYS A 832 7.50 -19.04 3.86
N ASP A 833 7.81 -19.92 2.92
CA ASP A 833 7.90 -21.38 3.13
C ASP A 833 9.18 -21.82 3.87
N GLY A 834 9.29 -21.37 5.12
CA GLY A 834 10.41 -21.58 6.04
C GLY A 834 10.40 -20.51 7.14
N ILE A 835 10.08 -19.26 6.76
CA ILE A 835 10.05 -18.10 7.64
C ILE A 835 8.87 -18.17 8.62
N ARG A 836 9.17 -18.08 9.91
CA ARG A 836 8.17 -18.03 11.00
C ARG A 836 8.18 -16.73 11.77
N LEU A 837 9.30 -16.02 11.80
CA LEU A 837 9.44 -14.77 12.55
C LEU A 837 10.18 -13.75 11.68
N VAL A 838 9.61 -12.54 11.61
CA VAL A 838 10.28 -11.37 11.03
C VAL A 838 10.55 -10.35 12.13
N VAL A 839 11.70 -9.70 12.11
CA VAL A 839 12.05 -8.57 12.99
C VAL A 839 12.47 -7.41 12.10
N LEU A 840 11.80 -6.26 12.24
CA LEU A 840 12.12 -5.04 11.53
C LEU A 840 12.69 -4.01 12.51
N ASN A 841 14.00 -4.06 12.74
CA ASN A 841 14.71 -3.13 13.61
C ASN A 841 15.00 -1.83 12.85
N ALA A 842 13.95 -1.01 12.71
CA ALA A 842 13.94 0.24 11.97
C ALA A 842 12.83 1.15 12.53
N CYS A 843 13.05 2.46 12.56
CA CYS A 843 12.08 3.44 13.08
C CYS A 843 10.72 3.37 12.37
N TYR A 844 9.62 3.43 13.13
CA TYR A 844 8.23 3.35 12.63
C TYR A 844 7.86 2.06 11.87
N SER A 845 8.62 0.97 12.02
CA SER A 845 8.40 -0.29 11.29
C SER A 845 7.14 -1.09 11.68
N GLU A 846 6.37 -0.63 12.66
CA GLU A 846 5.11 -1.28 13.05
C GLU A 846 4.08 -1.31 11.91
N GLU A 847 4.05 -0.29 11.03
CA GLU A 847 3.12 -0.27 9.89
C GLU A 847 3.39 -1.39 8.89
N GLN A 848 4.67 -1.67 8.58
CA GLN A 848 5.07 -2.83 7.78
C GLN A 848 4.70 -4.12 8.50
N ALA A 849 4.94 -4.20 9.81
CA ALA A 849 4.67 -5.39 10.61
C ALA A 849 3.16 -5.73 10.67
N LYS A 850 2.28 -4.72 10.75
CA LYS A 850 0.81 -4.87 10.73
C LYS A 850 0.31 -5.54 9.44
N ILE A 851 1.02 -5.36 8.32
CA ILE A 851 0.69 -5.99 7.03
C ILE A 851 1.33 -7.39 6.94
N ILE A 852 2.63 -7.51 7.22
CA ILE A 852 3.40 -8.76 7.08
C ILE A 852 2.87 -9.88 7.98
N VAL A 853 2.32 -9.55 9.15
CA VAL A 853 1.73 -10.53 10.09
C VAL A 853 0.50 -11.25 9.51
N GLY A 854 -0.11 -10.75 8.43
CA GLY A 854 -1.11 -11.48 7.66
C GLY A 854 -0.54 -12.74 6.97
N GLN A 855 0.77 -12.82 6.74
CA GLN A 855 1.44 -13.92 6.04
C GLN A 855 2.41 -14.72 6.93
N ILE A 856 3.13 -14.07 7.86
CA ILE A 856 4.13 -14.70 8.74
C ILE A 856 3.55 -14.92 10.15
N ASP A 857 3.92 -16.01 10.86
CA ASP A 857 3.37 -16.33 12.19
C ASP A 857 3.56 -15.19 13.22
N PHE A 858 4.73 -14.54 13.21
CA PHE A 858 5.12 -13.48 14.14
C PHE A 858 5.88 -12.38 13.42
N VAL A 859 5.63 -11.12 13.78
CA VAL A 859 6.44 -9.97 13.34
C VAL A 859 6.72 -9.05 14.52
N VAL A 860 7.98 -8.60 14.66
CA VAL A 860 8.35 -7.52 15.57
C VAL A 860 8.63 -6.26 14.76
N GLY A 861 8.04 -5.14 15.17
CA GLY A 861 8.28 -3.82 14.58
C GLY A 861 8.31 -2.72 15.65
N MET A 862 8.64 -1.50 15.25
CA MET A 862 8.83 -0.33 16.12
C MET A 862 7.70 0.68 15.87
N ASN A 863 6.96 1.07 16.90
CA ASN A 863 5.83 1.99 16.73
C ASN A 863 6.25 3.48 16.67
N ASP A 864 7.50 3.79 17.02
CA ASP A 864 8.12 5.11 16.90
C ASP A 864 9.56 4.99 16.37
N SER A 865 10.26 6.12 16.32
CA SER A 865 11.72 6.19 16.33
C SER A 865 12.32 5.48 17.54
N ILE A 866 13.41 4.73 17.33
CA ILE A 866 14.12 3.98 18.36
C ILE A 866 15.60 4.36 18.40
N ASP A 867 16.16 4.40 19.61
CA ASP A 867 17.59 4.62 19.85
C ASP A 867 18.43 3.37 19.53
N ASP A 868 19.60 3.55 18.91
CA ASP A 868 20.52 2.47 18.52
C ASP A 868 20.88 1.51 19.67
N GLU A 869 21.08 2.04 20.89
CA GLU A 869 21.42 1.21 22.05
C GLU A 869 20.19 0.46 22.58
N ALA A 870 19.01 1.09 22.60
CA ALA A 870 17.75 0.40 22.90
C ALA A 870 17.49 -0.74 21.90
N ALA A 871 17.55 -0.45 20.60
CA ALA A 871 17.39 -1.42 19.51
C ALA A 871 18.32 -2.65 19.69
N ARG A 872 19.61 -2.38 19.90
CA ARG A 872 20.66 -3.40 20.14
C ARG A 872 20.40 -4.25 21.38
N ILE A 873 20.05 -3.62 22.50
CA ILE A 873 19.82 -4.31 23.79
C ILE A 873 18.58 -5.20 23.72
N PHE A 874 17.49 -4.69 23.15
CA PHE A 874 16.27 -5.45 22.93
C PHE A 874 16.54 -6.69 22.05
N ALA A 875 17.16 -6.53 20.88
CA ALA A 875 17.36 -7.62 19.94
C ALA A 875 18.25 -8.74 20.53
N ALA A 876 19.34 -8.37 21.22
CA ALA A 876 20.21 -9.33 21.90
C ALA A 876 19.46 -10.11 22.99
N ALA A 877 18.66 -9.43 23.83
CA ALA A 877 17.87 -10.05 24.89
C ALA A 877 16.72 -10.94 24.34
N PHE A 878 16.13 -10.56 23.20
CA PHE A 878 15.12 -11.35 22.48
C PHE A 878 15.69 -12.66 21.93
N TYR A 879 16.81 -12.61 21.18
CA TYR A 879 17.45 -13.80 20.64
C TYR A 879 18.06 -14.72 21.71
N ARG A 880 18.50 -14.17 22.84
CA ARG A 880 18.81 -14.92 24.07
C ARG A 880 17.61 -15.79 24.47
N GLY A 881 16.42 -15.20 24.59
CA GLY A 881 15.18 -15.89 24.95
C GLY A 881 14.86 -17.06 24.02
N LEU A 882 14.81 -16.80 22.70
CA LEU A 882 14.52 -17.82 21.68
C LEU A 882 15.53 -18.98 21.73
N SER A 883 16.82 -18.68 21.83
CA SER A 883 17.90 -19.68 21.78
C SER A 883 18.04 -20.49 23.08
N PHE A 884 17.43 -20.02 24.18
CA PHE A 884 17.21 -20.83 25.38
C PHE A 884 15.96 -21.75 25.31
N GLY A 885 15.26 -21.78 24.16
CA GLY A 885 14.07 -22.61 23.96
C GLY A 885 12.81 -22.06 24.64
N LYS A 886 12.72 -20.73 24.81
CA LYS A 886 11.48 -20.06 25.24
C LYS A 886 10.52 -19.90 24.06
N SER A 887 9.26 -19.62 24.38
CA SER A 887 8.29 -19.23 23.37
C SER A 887 8.51 -17.80 22.91
N VAL A 888 7.93 -17.43 21.75
CA VAL A 888 8.14 -16.12 21.13
C VAL A 888 7.69 -14.98 22.06
N GLN A 889 6.55 -15.12 22.74
CA GLN A 889 6.08 -14.12 23.71
C GLN A 889 7.08 -13.96 24.87
N THR A 890 7.46 -15.05 25.54
CA THR A 890 8.41 -14.96 26.66
C THR A 890 9.79 -14.44 26.24
N ALA A 891 10.22 -14.70 25.00
CA ALA A 891 11.44 -14.11 24.47
C ALA A 891 11.30 -12.58 24.29
N PHE A 892 10.16 -12.13 23.76
CA PHE A 892 9.86 -10.70 23.56
C PHE A 892 9.73 -9.95 24.89
N ASP A 893 9.03 -10.53 25.88
CA ASP A 893 8.90 -9.99 27.23
C ASP A 893 10.28 -9.83 27.91
N LEU A 894 11.18 -10.81 27.70
CA LEU A 894 12.59 -10.72 28.15
C LEU A 894 13.40 -9.65 27.42
N GLY A 895 13.03 -9.30 26.17
CA GLY A 895 13.58 -8.17 25.44
C GLY A 895 13.20 -6.84 26.09
N LYS A 896 11.90 -6.61 26.33
CA LYS A 896 11.41 -5.38 26.98
C LYS A 896 11.85 -5.28 28.46
N ASN A 897 12.02 -6.42 29.13
CA ASN A 897 12.56 -6.44 30.50
C ASN A 897 14.04 -6.01 30.55
N GLU A 898 14.88 -6.39 29.59
CA GLU A 898 16.29 -5.95 29.56
C GLU A 898 16.40 -4.43 29.35
N LEU A 899 15.52 -3.82 28.53
CA LEU A 899 15.44 -2.35 28.37
C LEU A 899 15.14 -1.63 29.69
N ASN A 900 14.15 -2.12 30.44
CA ASN A 900 13.76 -1.56 31.74
C ASN A 900 14.91 -1.71 32.76
N LEU A 901 15.59 -2.85 32.77
CA LEU A 901 16.73 -3.12 33.66
C LEU A 901 17.97 -2.24 33.40
N VAL A 902 18.12 -1.64 32.21
CA VAL A 902 19.19 -0.67 31.91
C VAL A 902 18.75 0.79 32.03
N GLY A 903 17.47 1.05 32.31
CA GLY A 903 16.96 2.39 32.66
C GLY A 903 16.12 3.11 31.59
N PHE A 904 15.72 2.45 30.49
CA PHE A 904 14.78 3.04 29.53
C PHE A 904 13.37 3.17 30.14
N SER A 905 12.69 4.29 29.85
CA SER A 905 11.34 4.60 30.34
C SER A 905 10.25 3.77 29.63
N GLU A 906 9.00 3.80 30.12
CA GLU A 906 7.87 3.14 29.42
C GLU A 906 7.61 3.75 28.03
N GLU A 907 7.85 5.04 27.85
CA GLU A 907 7.75 5.75 26.56
C GLU A 907 8.80 5.25 25.55
N GLN A 908 9.91 4.68 26.04
CA GLN A 908 10.98 4.09 25.24
C GLN A 908 10.79 2.58 25.00
N MET A 909 9.65 1.97 25.40
CA MET A 909 9.32 0.56 25.18
C MET A 909 8.73 0.29 23.78
N ILE A 910 9.40 0.86 22.77
CA ILE A 910 9.00 0.99 21.36
C ILE A 910 8.80 -0.33 20.59
N PRO A 911 9.54 -1.43 20.86
CA PRO A 911 9.29 -2.70 20.17
C PRO A 911 7.89 -3.27 20.48
N GLN A 912 7.15 -3.64 19.42
CA GLN A 912 5.84 -4.29 19.47
C GLN A 912 5.90 -5.67 18.80
N LEU A 913 5.22 -6.66 19.38
CA LEU A 913 5.07 -8.00 18.83
C LEU A 913 3.66 -8.18 18.27
N LEU A 914 3.58 -8.40 16.96
CA LEU A 914 2.37 -8.73 16.23
C LEU A 914 2.34 -10.24 15.96
N VAL A 915 1.17 -10.86 16.16
CA VAL A 915 0.98 -12.31 16.07
C VAL A 915 -0.15 -12.61 15.09
N ARG A 916 0.06 -13.56 14.16
CA ARG A 916 -0.94 -13.89 13.15
C ARG A 916 -2.18 -14.52 13.80
N PRO A 917 -3.41 -14.10 13.44
CA PRO A 917 -4.62 -14.77 13.89
C PRO A 917 -4.54 -16.29 13.67
N SER A 918 -4.96 -17.07 14.66
CA SER A 918 -4.79 -18.54 14.83
C SER A 918 -3.42 -19.05 15.36
N ILE A 919 -2.42 -18.19 15.57
CA ILE A 919 -1.13 -18.59 16.19
C ILE A 919 -1.06 -18.17 17.66
N ASP A 920 -0.50 -19.05 18.51
CA ASP A 920 -0.23 -18.78 19.92
C ASP A 920 1.27 -18.51 20.16
N ALA A 921 1.61 -17.25 20.46
CA ALA A 921 2.97 -16.82 20.77
C ALA A 921 3.47 -17.30 22.15
N THR A 922 2.58 -17.68 23.07
CA THR A 922 2.92 -18.17 24.41
C THR A 922 3.31 -19.65 24.40
N ALA A 923 2.72 -20.45 23.51
CA ALA A 923 3.05 -21.87 23.32
C ALA A 923 4.10 -22.13 22.23
N THR A 924 4.23 -21.25 21.22
CA THR A 924 5.13 -21.50 20.09
C THR A 924 6.60 -21.31 20.44
N ILE A 925 7.35 -22.41 20.42
CA ILE A 925 8.80 -22.45 20.55
C ILE A 925 9.42 -22.75 19.18
N LEU A 926 10.36 -21.91 18.74
CA LEU A 926 11.04 -22.06 17.44
C LEU A 926 12.22 -23.06 17.49
N VAL A 927 13.00 -23.05 18.57
CA VAL A 927 14.14 -23.97 18.76
C VAL A 927 13.77 -25.13 19.68
N LYS A 928 13.94 -26.37 19.22
CA LYS A 928 13.86 -27.57 20.06
C LYS A 928 15.19 -28.34 19.94
N GLY A 929 15.67 -28.90 21.06
CA GLY A 929 16.80 -29.82 21.02
C GLY A 929 16.39 -31.12 20.31
N GLY A 930 17.34 -31.69 19.56
CA GLY A 930 17.21 -33.04 18.98
C GLY A 930 17.39 -34.16 20.00
#